data_AF-A0A068Y6C3-F1
#
_entry.id   AF-A0A068Y6C3-F1
#
_cell.length_a   1.000
_cell.length_b   1.000
_cell.length_c   1.000
_cell.angle_alpha   90.00
_cell.angle_beta   90.00
_cell.angle_gamma   90.00
#
_symmetry.space_group_name_H-M   'P 1'
#
loop_
_entity.id
_entity.type
_entity.pdbx_description
1 polymer ?
#
loop_
_entity_poly.entity_id
_entity_poly.type
_entity_poly.pdbx_seq_one_letter_code
_entity_poly.pdbx_strand_id
1 'polypeptide(L)'
;MSPSTSSRARCAMDSREAASLLEPSRIRALPDDVVNKIAAGEVIQRPCNAVKELIENSLDAGSTMIQVSLRGGGLKMIQVQDDGHGIHPNDLPILCHRFTTSKLQNFEGLSKLQTFGFRGEALASLSYAASRLTVTSRPPALSCAYRAEYNQGALSTSTPTPCACAGNPGTCIQAEDLFFNLPSRREALRSSREEFMRVAEVVARYSIHYAGKCGFFLRSLDRKAGPGAGPKSTGGDFRILKDWDKVHVIRAVFGEKVTGDILPLSHNQDFDSASVRLVIGKLGLKFEGLLSNPDKITSEGTPSVQLVLFVNNRLVECTSVKRAVEAAYAALLPHRAAQLYVGQTRPAVVTSSTASLFAYLSLEMPTTLLDVNVHPTKAKVNFLHEDEIATGIKDAIEQSLVRSSGSRNVLFRSLFLKDFQDDHHPSTPPPSSRPVFTIPTRTPSPTPRTPASSPSPRLTTPMYRPERLIRTDARDRRLEAFLNPSLTPPQKPQPVSPEVISDAEVSPPKQAAPVPGTTYLQTSDTVKLSTTPVSDELRLHRARRPVLLESVLTMREAIEARASADARSLLRECVFVGCVSRSNCLVQQSTNLLLMRLHPLVRELFYQLMVANFANHGEMLLSTPAPVRTLLSLGLRRAFSKTSAGEIAVIVDKGCSILEKRSAMLWDYFSMKVETDEYGVLQLYTLPFLMDRFIPDMRHLPTFLARLVREVNWNEEGACFSSICRITASFYAKRVKDAVKLKPAMGERCDSTLANSSDSSVNESDEKEGRDVETVEGNQSSTSWSWTVEYVLLPSIRTVLLPSHTMCFPTKEEKSPALLKLTSLPDLYKVFERC
;
A
#
# COMPACT_ATOMS: atom_id res chain seq x y z
N MET A 1 -39.31 58.22 29.26
CA MET A 1 -38.45 57.11 29.75
C MET A 1 -39.31 55.86 29.77
N SER A 2 -38.87 54.81 29.04
CA SER A 2 -39.25 53.36 28.96
C SER A 2 -40.46 52.80 29.74
N PRO A 3 -41.08 51.65 29.35
CA PRO A 3 -40.65 50.64 28.36
C PRO A 3 -41.75 50.08 27.40
N SER A 4 -41.34 49.41 26.33
CA SER A 4 -42.17 48.65 25.38
C SER A 4 -42.24 47.16 25.72
N THR A 5 -43.44 46.60 25.70
CA THR A 5 -43.82 45.22 26.03
C THR A 5 -43.75 44.27 24.83
N SER A 6 -43.54 42.99 25.14
CA SER A 6 -43.36 41.85 24.24
C SER A 6 -44.61 41.47 23.42
N SER A 7 -44.43 41.06 22.16
CA SER A 7 -45.41 40.27 21.40
C SER A 7 -44.86 38.86 21.09
N ARG A 8 -45.46 37.86 21.75
CA ARG A 8 -45.33 36.43 21.46
C ARG A 8 -46.40 36.07 20.42
N ALA A 9 -46.01 35.88 19.15
CA ALA A 9 -46.83 35.20 18.15
C ALA A 9 -46.39 33.74 18.04
N ARG A 10 -47.33 32.81 18.29
CA ARG A 10 -47.15 31.37 18.30
C ARG A 10 -47.05 30.85 16.87
N CYS A 11 -45.98 30.14 16.54
CA CYS A 11 -45.92 29.26 15.38
C CYS A 11 -46.30 27.85 15.87
N ALA A 12 -47.55 27.44 15.62
CA ALA A 12 -47.97 26.05 15.72
C ALA A 12 -47.59 25.35 14.42
N MET A 13 -46.41 24.72 14.39
CA MET A 13 -46.07 23.78 13.33
C MET A 13 -46.62 22.40 13.66
N ASP A 14 -47.23 21.79 12.65
CA ASP A 14 -47.96 20.53 12.65
C ASP A 14 -47.17 19.39 13.28
N SER A 15 -47.73 18.79 14.33
CA SER A 15 -47.15 17.66 15.07
C SER A 15 -47.32 16.30 14.36
N ARG A 16 -47.72 16.31 13.07
CA ARG A 16 -47.94 15.11 12.27
C ARG A 16 -46.73 14.65 11.45
N GLU A 17 -45.76 15.51 11.14
CA GLU A 17 -44.58 15.11 10.35
C GLU A 17 -43.49 14.39 11.16
N ALA A 18 -43.43 14.62 12.47
CA ALA A 18 -42.40 14.03 13.34
C ALA A 18 -42.57 12.50 13.57
N ALA A 19 -43.75 11.94 13.29
CA ALA A 19 -44.04 10.52 13.49
C ALA A 19 -43.57 9.62 12.32
N SER A 20 -43.14 10.19 11.18
CA SER A 20 -42.74 9.42 9.99
C SER A 20 -41.27 8.96 9.98
N LEU A 21 -40.46 9.38 10.97
CA LEU A 21 -39.02 9.14 11.03
C LEU A 21 -38.63 7.80 11.69
N LEU A 22 -39.60 6.95 12.02
CA LEU A 22 -39.39 5.67 12.70
C LEU A 22 -39.64 4.42 11.83
N GLU A 23 -40.08 4.59 10.58
CA GLU A 23 -40.13 3.46 9.65
C GLU A 23 -38.82 3.34 8.86
N PRO A 24 -38.19 2.14 8.82
CA PRO A 24 -37.01 1.93 8.00
C PRO A 24 -37.33 2.24 6.53
N SER A 25 -36.46 2.99 5.88
CA SER A 25 -36.64 3.37 4.47
C SER A 25 -36.86 2.13 3.61
N ARG A 26 -38.02 2.05 2.96
CA ARG A 26 -38.34 0.92 2.07
C ARG A 26 -37.39 0.92 0.88
N ILE A 27 -36.91 -0.26 0.49
CA ILE A 27 -36.09 -0.47 -0.70
C ILE A 27 -36.93 -0.05 -1.92
N ARG A 28 -36.38 0.83 -2.76
CA ARG A 28 -36.99 1.31 -4.01
C ARG A 28 -35.99 1.15 -5.16
N ALA A 29 -36.50 0.85 -6.35
CA ALA A 29 -35.69 0.87 -7.57
C ALA A 29 -35.19 2.30 -7.83
N LEU A 30 -33.93 2.43 -8.23
CA LEU A 30 -33.38 3.71 -8.64
C LEU A 30 -33.92 4.09 -10.04
N PRO A 31 -34.16 5.39 -10.31
CA PRO A 31 -34.47 5.84 -11.67
C PRO A 31 -33.34 5.50 -12.65
N ASP A 32 -33.69 5.14 -13.89
CA ASP A 32 -32.73 4.68 -14.90
C ASP A 32 -31.61 5.70 -15.17
N ASP A 33 -31.91 7.00 -15.16
CA ASP A 33 -30.89 8.06 -15.31
C ASP A 33 -29.84 8.02 -14.17
N VAL A 34 -30.27 7.73 -12.94
CA VAL A 34 -29.37 7.59 -11.79
C VAL A 34 -28.52 6.34 -11.94
N VAL A 35 -29.12 5.21 -12.31
CA VAL A 35 -28.39 3.95 -12.60
C VAL A 35 -27.35 4.19 -13.70
N ASN A 36 -27.72 4.91 -14.75
CA ASN A 36 -26.86 5.16 -15.89
C ASN A 36 -25.69 6.07 -15.53
N LYS A 37 -25.91 7.11 -14.74
CA LYS A 37 -24.84 7.99 -14.21
C LYS A 37 -23.89 7.25 -13.28
N ILE A 38 -24.40 6.37 -12.41
CA ILE A 38 -23.57 5.57 -11.50
C ILE A 38 -22.68 4.62 -12.31
N ALA A 39 -23.26 3.83 -13.21
CA ALA A 39 -22.52 2.87 -14.02
C ALA A 39 -21.54 3.56 -14.99
N ALA A 40 -21.90 4.72 -15.57
CA ALA A 40 -20.95 5.51 -16.37
C ALA A 40 -19.71 5.90 -15.56
N GLY A 41 -19.91 6.19 -14.27
CA GLY A 41 -18.85 6.52 -13.33
C GLY A 41 -17.98 5.36 -12.86
N GLU A 42 -18.38 4.11 -13.10
CA GLU A 42 -17.59 2.91 -12.84
C GLU A 42 -16.67 2.58 -14.03
N VAL A 43 -17.19 2.77 -15.26
CA VAL A 43 -16.48 2.53 -16.52
C VAL A 43 -15.48 3.65 -16.82
N ILE A 44 -15.91 4.92 -16.74
CA ILE A 44 -15.09 6.09 -17.03
C ILE A 44 -14.78 6.84 -15.73
N GLN A 45 -13.64 6.50 -15.11
CA GLN A 45 -13.18 7.12 -13.87
C GLN A 45 -12.30 8.35 -14.12
N ARG A 46 -11.51 8.35 -15.19
CA ARG A 46 -10.56 9.40 -15.59
C ARG A 46 -10.46 9.52 -17.11
N PRO A 47 -9.90 10.61 -17.67
CA PRO A 47 -9.63 10.75 -19.10
C PRO A 47 -8.85 9.59 -19.72
N CYS A 48 -7.87 9.02 -19.01
CA CYS A 48 -7.07 7.89 -19.52
C CYS A 48 -7.90 6.61 -19.73
N ASN A 49 -8.95 6.38 -18.93
CA ASN A 49 -9.88 5.27 -19.13
C ASN A 49 -10.69 5.44 -20.42
N ALA A 50 -11.20 6.65 -20.66
CA ALA A 50 -11.91 6.96 -21.90
C ALA A 50 -11.01 6.78 -23.12
N VAL A 51 -9.78 7.30 -23.08
CA VAL A 51 -8.82 7.15 -24.18
C VAL A 51 -8.44 5.68 -24.40
N LYS A 52 -8.24 4.89 -23.33
CA LYS A 52 -8.00 3.44 -23.45
C LYS A 52 -9.13 2.74 -24.19
N GLU A 53 -10.38 2.98 -23.82
CA GLU A 53 -11.55 2.38 -24.45
C GLU A 53 -11.69 2.79 -25.93
N LEU A 54 -11.41 4.06 -26.25
CA LEU A 54 -11.46 4.55 -27.62
C LEU A 54 -10.35 3.95 -28.49
N ILE A 55 -9.11 3.86 -27.98
CA ILE A 55 -8.00 3.20 -28.67
C ILE A 55 -8.32 1.72 -28.92
N GLU A 56 -8.83 1.02 -27.91
CA GLU A 56 -9.26 -0.37 -28.04
C GLU A 56 -10.34 -0.55 -29.11
N ASN A 57 -11.30 0.38 -29.22
CA ASN A 57 -12.31 0.35 -30.26
C ASN A 57 -11.74 0.61 -31.66
N SER A 58 -10.79 1.54 -31.80
CA SER A 58 -10.09 1.77 -33.07
C SER A 58 -9.27 0.54 -33.48
N LEU A 59 -8.57 -0.09 -32.54
CA LEU A 59 -7.81 -1.34 -32.82
C LEU A 59 -8.73 -2.49 -33.22
N ASP A 60 -9.87 -2.66 -32.54
CA ASP A 60 -10.90 -3.63 -32.91
C ASP A 60 -11.48 -3.32 -34.31
N ALA A 61 -11.49 -2.06 -34.74
CA ALA A 61 -11.93 -1.63 -36.07
C ALA A 61 -10.85 -1.81 -37.17
N GLY A 62 -9.70 -2.39 -36.82
CA GLY A 62 -8.60 -2.66 -37.76
C GLY A 62 -7.78 -1.42 -38.15
N SER A 63 -7.80 -0.37 -37.33
CA SER A 63 -7.06 0.87 -37.61
C SER A 63 -5.55 0.63 -37.70
N THR A 64 -4.92 1.28 -38.67
CA THR A 64 -3.46 1.32 -38.84
C THR A 64 -2.86 2.65 -38.39
N MET A 65 -3.71 3.63 -38.09
CA MET A 65 -3.32 4.95 -37.66
C MET A 65 -4.31 5.51 -36.62
N ILE A 66 -3.83 5.80 -35.40
CA ILE A 66 -4.64 6.42 -34.34
C ILE A 66 -4.03 7.75 -33.90
N GLN A 67 -4.84 8.81 -33.90
CA GLN A 67 -4.50 10.14 -33.41
C GLN A 67 -5.35 10.52 -32.20
N VAL A 68 -4.69 10.86 -31.11
CA VAL A 68 -5.30 11.32 -29.85
C VAL A 68 -4.96 12.80 -29.65
N SER A 69 -5.98 13.65 -29.58
CA SER A 69 -5.84 15.08 -29.30
C SER A 69 -6.56 15.41 -28.00
N LEU A 70 -5.89 16.13 -27.09
CA LEU A 70 -6.41 16.46 -25.76
C LEU A 70 -6.37 17.96 -25.50
N ARG A 71 -7.39 18.49 -24.83
CA ARG A 71 -7.43 19.83 -24.27
C ARG A 71 -7.74 19.79 -22.78
N GLY A 72 -7.05 20.59 -21.98
CA GLY A 72 -7.14 20.58 -20.52
C GLY A 72 -6.84 19.20 -19.94
N GLY A 73 -5.84 18.48 -20.46
CA GLY A 73 -5.53 17.11 -20.02
C GLY A 73 -6.60 16.06 -20.33
N GLY A 74 -7.55 16.36 -21.22
CA GLY A 74 -8.71 15.52 -21.51
C GLY A 74 -9.96 15.87 -20.71
N LEU A 75 -9.88 16.81 -19.76
CA LEU A 75 -11.06 17.27 -19.02
C LEU A 75 -11.92 18.21 -19.86
N LYS A 76 -11.30 19.03 -20.72
CA LYS A 76 -12.03 19.97 -21.59
C LYS A 76 -12.43 19.32 -22.91
N MET A 77 -11.53 18.54 -23.51
CA MET A 77 -11.83 17.78 -24.72
C MET A 77 -10.90 16.58 -24.88
N ILE A 78 -11.49 15.46 -25.30
CA ILE A 78 -10.81 14.26 -25.80
C ILE A 78 -11.27 14.04 -27.23
N GLN A 79 -10.33 13.91 -28.16
CA GLN A 79 -10.62 13.54 -29.54
C GLN A 79 -9.73 12.37 -29.93
N VAL A 80 -10.35 11.26 -30.37
CA VAL A 80 -9.64 10.10 -30.93
C VAL A 80 -10.11 9.93 -32.37
N GLN A 81 -9.16 9.96 -33.30
CA GLN A 81 -9.39 9.77 -34.72
C GLN A 81 -8.61 8.55 -35.19
N ASP A 82 -9.27 7.72 -35.99
CA ASP A 82 -8.69 6.53 -36.58
C ASP A 82 -9.02 6.39 -38.07
N ASP A 83 -8.32 5.48 -38.73
CA ASP A 83 -8.48 5.07 -40.13
C ASP A 83 -9.11 3.67 -40.26
N GLY A 84 -9.89 3.23 -39.26
CA GLY A 84 -10.51 1.90 -39.25
C GLY A 84 -11.64 1.73 -40.27
N HIS A 85 -12.39 0.64 -40.16
CA HIS A 85 -13.48 0.34 -41.11
C HIS A 85 -14.70 1.28 -41.03
N GLY A 86 -14.77 2.17 -40.02
CA GLY A 86 -15.88 3.11 -39.82
C GLY A 86 -17.17 2.48 -39.29
N ILE A 87 -18.17 3.30 -38.99
CA ILE A 87 -19.48 2.90 -38.46
C ILE A 87 -20.53 3.19 -39.52
N HIS A 88 -21.40 2.22 -39.79
CA HIS A 88 -22.45 2.38 -40.79
C HIS A 88 -23.47 3.44 -40.33
N PRO A 89 -23.99 4.31 -41.22
CA PRO A 89 -24.89 5.40 -40.83
C PRO A 89 -26.16 4.92 -40.10
N ASN A 90 -26.66 3.74 -40.45
CA ASN A 90 -27.84 3.14 -39.82
C ASN A 90 -27.59 2.68 -38.37
N ASP A 91 -26.33 2.49 -37.97
CA ASP A 91 -25.97 2.08 -36.61
C ASP A 91 -25.75 3.28 -35.68
N LEU A 92 -25.51 4.49 -36.25
CA LEU A 92 -25.30 5.71 -35.48
C LEU A 92 -26.45 6.01 -34.50
N PRO A 93 -27.75 5.82 -34.83
CA PRO A 93 -28.83 6.05 -33.87
C PRO A 93 -28.75 5.19 -32.60
N ILE A 94 -28.24 3.96 -32.69
CA ILE A 94 -28.17 3.02 -31.57
C ILE A 94 -26.77 2.93 -30.95
N LEU A 95 -25.79 3.64 -31.49
CA LEU A 95 -24.37 3.53 -31.13
C LEU A 95 -24.08 3.77 -29.64
N CYS A 96 -24.78 4.73 -29.04
CA CYS A 96 -24.61 5.09 -27.63
C CYS A 96 -25.67 4.48 -26.71
N HIS A 97 -26.51 3.56 -27.22
CA HIS A 97 -27.39 2.76 -26.37
C HIS A 97 -26.57 1.75 -25.58
N ARG A 98 -27.00 1.47 -24.34
CA ARG A 98 -26.37 0.44 -23.52
C ARG A 98 -26.60 -0.94 -24.11
N PHE A 99 -25.60 -1.81 -23.95
CA PHE A 99 -25.65 -3.21 -24.37
C PHE A 99 -25.74 -3.41 -25.89
N THR A 100 -25.41 -2.36 -26.67
CA THR A 100 -25.33 -2.45 -28.13
C THR A 100 -23.89 -2.72 -28.54
N THR A 101 -23.64 -3.86 -29.19
CA THR A 101 -22.30 -4.21 -29.69
C THR A 101 -22.37 -5.03 -30.97
N SER A 102 -21.37 -4.88 -31.83
CA SER A 102 -21.15 -5.73 -33.01
C SER A 102 -20.25 -6.94 -32.71
N LYS A 103 -19.69 -7.04 -31.50
CA LYS A 103 -18.56 -7.93 -31.16
C LYS A 103 -18.98 -9.25 -30.50
N LEU A 104 -20.18 -9.30 -29.92
CA LEU A 104 -20.71 -10.48 -29.24
C LEU A 104 -22.17 -10.71 -29.64
N GLN A 105 -22.47 -11.90 -30.17
CA GLN A 105 -23.83 -12.28 -30.56
C GLN A 105 -24.49 -13.27 -29.58
N ASN A 106 -23.71 -14.16 -28.96
CA ASN A 106 -24.19 -15.19 -28.03
C ASN A 106 -23.24 -15.36 -26.83
N PHE A 107 -23.76 -15.86 -25.71
CA PHE A 107 -22.98 -16.01 -24.47
C PHE A 107 -21.81 -17.00 -24.62
N GLU A 108 -21.96 -18.06 -25.41
CA GLU A 108 -20.89 -19.02 -25.71
C GLU A 108 -19.69 -18.39 -26.45
N GLY A 109 -19.92 -17.28 -27.16
CA GLY A 109 -18.87 -16.48 -27.79
C GLY A 109 -17.96 -15.74 -26.80
N LEU A 110 -18.40 -15.58 -25.53
CA LEU A 110 -17.63 -14.89 -24.49
C LEU A 110 -16.27 -15.57 -24.23
N SER A 111 -16.25 -16.90 -24.27
CA SER A 111 -15.03 -17.68 -24.06
C SER A 111 -14.06 -17.68 -25.26
N LYS A 112 -14.49 -17.22 -26.44
CA LYS A 112 -13.69 -17.21 -27.68
C LYS A 112 -13.32 -15.80 -28.16
N LEU A 113 -13.75 -14.77 -27.44
CA LEU A 113 -13.64 -13.38 -27.84
C LEU A 113 -12.17 -12.92 -27.87
N GLN A 114 -11.72 -12.49 -29.05
CA GLN A 114 -10.40 -11.90 -29.27
C GLN A 114 -10.43 -10.36 -29.28
N THR A 115 -11.61 -9.73 -29.26
CA THR A 115 -11.76 -8.27 -29.30
C THR A 115 -11.69 -7.65 -27.90
N PHE A 116 -11.32 -6.37 -27.84
CA PHE A 116 -11.15 -5.63 -26.58
C PHE A 116 -12.47 -5.28 -25.89
N GLY A 117 -13.47 -4.87 -26.67
CA GLY A 117 -14.82 -4.58 -26.18
C GLY A 117 -15.80 -5.72 -26.48
N PHE A 118 -16.71 -6.02 -25.55
CA PHE A 118 -17.86 -6.91 -25.81
C PHE A 118 -19.14 -6.52 -25.05
N ARG A 119 -19.06 -5.56 -24.11
CA ARG A 119 -20.20 -5.17 -23.27
C ARG A 119 -21.15 -4.15 -23.91
N GLY A 120 -20.68 -3.38 -24.91
CA GLY A 120 -21.50 -2.31 -25.51
C GLY A 120 -21.78 -1.13 -24.57
N GLU A 121 -20.89 -0.85 -23.62
CA GLU A 121 -21.12 0.17 -22.55
C GLU A 121 -20.22 1.40 -22.67
N ALA A 122 -19.09 1.32 -23.36
CA ALA A 122 -18.06 2.36 -23.32
C ALA A 122 -18.53 3.71 -23.88
N LEU A 123 -19.11 3.71 -25.09
CA LEU A 123 -19.59 4.95 -25.73
C LEU A 123 -20.83 5.51 -25.04
N ALA A 124 -21.73 4.64 -24.59
CA ALA A 124 -22.87 5.02 -23.74
C ALA A 124 -22.36 5.73 -22.47
N SER A 125 -21.43 5.11 -21.74
CA SER A 125 -20.85 5.67 -20.51
C SER A 125 -20.15 7.01 -20.76
N LEU A 126 -19.43 7.14 -21.87
CA LEU A 126 -18.79 8.39 -22.26
C LEU A 126 -19.81 9.49 -22.58
N SER A 127 -20.91 9.16 -23.25
CA SER A 127 -22.01 10.09 -23.52
C SER A 127 -22.74 10.58 -22.25
N TYR A 128 -22.78 9.75 -21.20
CA TYR A 128 -23.29 10.17 -19.88
C TYR A 128 -22.29 11.01 -19.09
N ALA A 129 -20.99 10.79 -19.27
CA ALA A 129 -19.94 11.50 -18.53
C ALA A 129 -19.53 12.83 -19.17
N ALA A 130 -19.63 12.96 -20.49
CA ALA A 130 -19.28 14.17 -21.25
C ALA A 130 -20.50 15.09 -21.44
N SER A 131 -20.27 16.40 -21.56
CA SER A 131 -21.35 17.36 -21.87
C SER A 131 -21.93 17.12 -23.25
N ARG A 132 -21.07 16.73 -24.19
CA ARG A 132 -21.41 16.42 -25.57
C ARG A 132 -20.45 15.38 -26.11
N LEU A 133 -21.00 14.35 -26.76
CA LEU A 133 -20.24 13.37 -27.51
C LEU A 133 -20.58 13.50 -29.00
N THR A 134 -19.59 13.79 -29.84
CA THR A 134 -19.74 13.86 -31.30
C THR A 134 -18.99 12.71 -31.94
N VAL A 135 -19.68 11.95 -32.79
CA VAL A 135 -19.09 10.88 -33.60
C VAL A 135 -19.21 11.27 -35.05
N THR A 136 -18.09 11.29 -35.77
CA THR A 136 -18.03 11.43 -37.22
C THR A 136 -17.40 10.17 -37.79
N SER A 137 -18.07 9.46 -38.68
CA SER A 137 -17.52 8.22 -39.24
C SER A 137 -17.83 8.08 -40.73
N ARG A 138 -16.90 7.47 -41.46
CA ARG A 138 -17.07 7.12 -42.88
C ARG A 138 -16.55 5.70 -43.12
N PRO A 139 -17.47 4.73 -43.36
CA PRO A 139 -17.09 3.47 -43.98
C PRO A 139 -16.45 3.70 -45.35
N PRO A 140 -15.38 2.95 -45.73
CA PRO A 140 -14.70 3.12 -47.01
C PRO A 140 -15.62 3.03 -48.25
N ALA A 141 -16.70 2.27 -48.15
CA ALA A 141 -17.69 2.08 -49.21
C ALA A 141 -18.61 3.30 -49.45
N LEU A 142 -18.69 4.25 -48.51
CA LEU A 142 -19.57 5.41 -48.60
C LEU A 142 -18.84 6.65 -49.12
N SER A 143 -19.54 7.45 -49.91
CA SER A 143 -18.99 8.66 -50.56
C SER A 143 -18.75 9.84 -49.61
N CYS A 144 -19.51 9.92 -48.52
CA CYS A 144 -19.40 10.98 -47.50
C CYS A 144 -19.38 10.41 -46.08
N ALA A 145 -18.96 11.23 -45.12
CA ALA A 145 -18.99 10.89 -43.70
C ALA A 145 -20.34 11.29 -43.10
N TYR A 146 -20.71 10.65 -42.00
CA TYR A 146 -21.89 11.00 -41.22
C TYR A 146 -21.49 11.42 -39.82
N ARG A 147 -22.11 12.48 -39.32
CA ARG A 147 -21.91 13.02 -37.98
C ARG A 147 -23.18 12.87 -37.15
N ALA A 148 -23.02 12.39 -35.93
CA ALA A 148 -24.06 12.33 -34.91
C ALA A 148 -23.56 12.95 -33.59
N GLU A 149 -24.43 13.66 -32.89
CA GLU A 149 -24.17 14.18 -31.55
C GLU A 149 -25.05 13.45 -30.54
N TYR A 150 -24.49 13.12 -29.38
CA TYR A 150 -25.16 12.34 -28.35
C TYR A 150 -25.08 13.03 -26.99
N ASN A 151 -26.21 13.01 -26.28
CA ASN A 151 -26.33 13.46 -24.90
C ASN A 151 -27.00 12.34 -24.10
N GLN A 152 -26.33 11.86 -23.03
CA GLN A 152 -26.88 10.82 -22.15
C GLN A 152 -27.35 9.55 -22.88
N GLY A 153 -26.57 9.09 -23.86
CA GLY A 153 -26.81 7.85 -24.60
C GLY A 153 -27.77 7.96 -25.79
N ALA A 154 -28.52 9.06 -25.92
CA ALA A 154 -29.44 9.30 -27.04
C ALA A 154 -28.89 10.37 -28.00
N LEU A 155 -29.39 10.38 -29.24
CA LEU A 155 -29.11 11.44 -30.21
C LEU A 155 -29.60 12.80 -29.66
N SER A 156 -28.80 13.83 -29.87
CA SER A 156 -29.16 15.20 -29.46
C SER A 156 -30.43 15.64 -30.17
N THR A 157 -31.34 16.29 -29.44
CA THR A 157 -32.59 16.84 -30.00
C THR A 157 -32.35 17.85 -31.12
N SER A 158 -31.18 18.51 -31.12
CA SER A 158 -30.74 19.41 -32.19
C SER A 158 -30.32 18.70 -33.48
N THR A 159 -29.91 17.43 -33.39
CA THR A 159 -29.47 16.61 -34.54
C THR A 159 -30.07 15.20 -34.43
N PRO A 160 -31.39 15.07 -34.63
CA PRO A 160 -32.11 13.81 -34.40
C PRO A 160 -31.81 12.72 -35.45
N THR A 161 -31.07 13.07 -36.51
CA THR A 161 -30.60 12.13 -37.53
C THR A 161 -29.13 12.40 -37.86
N PRO A 162 -28.34 11.38 -38.24
CA PRO A 162 -26.96 11.59 -38.66
C PRO A 162 -26.85 12.51 -39.87
N CYS A 163 -26.06 13.57 -39.75
CA CYS A 163 -25.88 14.57 -40.81
C CYS A 163 -24.71 14.19 -41.73
N ALA A 164 -24.91 14.25 -43.04
CA ALA A 164 -23.82 14.09 -44.00
C ALA A 164 -22.81 15.25 -43.85
N CYS A 165 -21.52 14.92 -43.88
CA CYS A 165 -20.42 15.87 -43.72
C CYS A 165 -19.16 15.40 -44.45
N ALA A 166 -18.16 16.29 -44.52
CA ALA A 166 -16.84 15.93 -45.01
C ALA A 166 -16.07 15.11 -43.96
N GLY A 167 -15.42 14.03 -44.39
CA GLY A 167 -14.58 13.22 -43.53
C GLY A 167 -13.82 12.14 -44.31
N ASN A 168 -12.60 11.82 -43.84
CA ASN A 168 -11.81 10.72 -44.38
C ASN A 168 -12.37 9.37 -43.89
N PRO A 169 -12.01 8.24 -44.53
CA PRO A 169 -12.39 6.92 -44.04
C PRO A 169 -11.92 6.72 -42.59
N GLY A 170 -12.72 6.01 -41.81
CA GLY A 170 -12.46 5.76 -40.38
C GLY A 170 -13.42 6.50 -39.47
N THR A 171 -13.07 6.61 -38.20
CA THR A 171 -13.93 7.18 -37.16
C THR A 171 -13.22 8.27 -36.37
N CYS A 172 -13.94 9.34 -36.05
CA CYS A 172 -13.52 10.40 -35.15
C CYS A 172 -14.54 10.55 -34.03
N ILE A 173 -14.10 10.35 -32.79
CA ILE A 173 -14.90 10.48 -31.58
C ILE A 173 -14.37 11.66 -30.79
N GLN A 174 -15.23 12.63 -30.51
CA GLN A 174 -14.92 13.83 -29.74
C GLN A 174 -15.84 13.93 -28.53
N ALA A 175 -15.27 13.95 -27.33
CA ALA A 175 -15.98 14.14 -26.07
C ALA A 175 -15.56 15.46 -25.44
N GLU A 176 -16.53 16.28 -25.04
CA GLU A 176 -16.32 17.62 -24.48
C GLU A 176 -16.73 17.68 -23.00
N ASP A 177 -16.03 18.51 -22.22
CA ASP A 177 -16.25 18.76 -20.80
C ASP A 177 -16.59 17.50 -19.98
N LEU A 178 -15.59 16.62 -19.82
CA LEU A 178 -15.73 15.39 -19.07
C LEU A 178 -16.08 15.68 -17.60
N PHE A 179 -17.07 14.96 -17.08
CA PHE A 179 -17.64 15.11 -15.73
C PHE A 179 -18.34 16.46 -15.48
N PHE A 180 -18.88 17.11 -16.52
CA PHE A 180 -19.65 18.36 -16.37
C PHE A 180 -20.83 18.23 -15.38
N ASN A 181 -21.44 17.05 -15.32
CA ASN A 181 -22.59 16.73 -14.46
C ASN A 181 -22.20 16.13 -13.09
N LEU A 182 -20.90 16.01 -12.80
CA LEU A 182 -20.36 15.46 -11.55
C LEU A 182 -19.25 16.36 -10.98
N PRO A 183 -19.61 17.53 -10.41
CA PRO A 183 -18.64 18.55 -9.99
C PRO A 183 -17.63 18.03 -8.98
N SER A 184 -18.06 17.23 -7.99
CA SER A 184 -17.16 16.64 -6.99
C SER A 184 -16.09 15.73 -7.60
N ARG A 185 -16.41 15.03 -8.71
CA ARG A 185 -15.43 14.20 -9.42
C ARG A 185 -14.49 15.05 -10.26
N ARG A 186 -15.00 16.08 -10.93
CA ARG A 186 -14.18 17.03 -11.68
C ARG A 186 -13.19 17.75 -10.77
N GLU A 187 -13.62 18.19 -9.59
CA GLU A 187 -12.77 18.83 -8.57
C GLU A 187 -11.73 17.91 -7.95
N ALA A 188 -11.95 16.59 -7.96
CA ALA A 188 -10.94 15.62 -7.54
C ALA A 188 -9.78 15.46 -8.56
N LEU A 189 -9.99 15.87 -9.82
CA LEU A 189 -9.03 15.75 -10.93
C LEU A 189 -8.35 17.09 -11.23
N ARG A 190 -7.81 17.77 -10.22
CA ARG A 190 -7.35 19.18 -10.32
C ARG A 190 -6.22 19.44 -11.33
N SER A 191 -5.35 18.47 -11.58
CA SER A 191 -4.15 18.68 -12.41
C SER A 191 -4.31 18.17 -13.84
N SER A 192 -4.65 19.08 -14.77
CA SER A 192 -4.69 18.80 -16.21
C SER A 192 -3.38 18.23 -16.74
N ARG A 193 -2.23 18.65 -16.17
CA ARG A 193 -0.92 18.13 -16.55
C ARG A 193 -0.78 16.67 -16.15
N GLU A 194 -1.14 16.29 -14.92
CA GLU A 194 -1.06 14.88 -14.51
C GLU A 194 -2.00 13.99 -15.31
N GLU A 195 -3.21 14.44 -15.61
CA GLU A 195 -4.15 13.67 -16.45
C GLU A 195 -3.60 13.48 -17.87
N PHE A 196 -2.99 14.51 -18.45
CA PHE A 196 -2.27 14.36 -19.73
C PHE A 196 -1.17 13.30 -19.64
N MET A 197 -0.35 13.31 -18.58
CA MET A 197 0.72 12.33 -18.39
C MET A 197 0.18 10.90 -18.28
N ARG A 198 -0.94 10.70 -17.58
CA ARG A 198 -1.61 9.40 -17.46
C ARG A 198 -2.13 8.92 -18.81
N VAL A 199 -2.72 9.81 -19.61
CA VAL A 199 -3.14 9.47 -20.98
C VAL A 199 -1.92 9.14 -21.85
N ALA A 200 -0.86 9.94 -21.76
CA ALA A 200 0.37 9.72 -22.51
C ALA A 200 0.98 8.34 -22.21
N GLU A 201 0.96 7.92 -20.95
CA GLU A 201 1.43 6.59 -20.54
C GLU A 201 0.58 5.46 -21.13
N VAL A 202 -0.75 5.61 -21.22
CA VAL A 202 -1.61 4.62 -21.88
C VAL A 202 -1.28 4.53 -23.37
N VAL A 203 -1.25 5.66 -24.08
CA VAL A 203 -0.95 5.70 -25.52
C VAL A 203 0.44 5.11 -25.80
N ALA A 204 1.42 5.43 -24.97
CA ALA A 204 2.78 4.88 -24.98
C ALA A 204 2.82 3.36 -24.85
N ARG A 205 2.03 2.78 -23.95
CA ARG A 205 2.01 1.32 -23.74
C ARG A 205 1.40 0.60 -24.95
N TYR A 206 0.30 1.11 -25.50
CA TYR A 206 -0.32 0.54 -26.70
C TYR A 206 0.58 0.67 -27.93
N SER A 207 1.29 1.79 -28.07
CA SER A 207 2.19 1.99 -29.21
C SER A 207 3.38 1.05 -29.22
N ILE A 208 3.90 0.64 -28.04
CA ILE A 208 4.92 -0.42 -27.96
C ILE A 208 4.34 -1.75 -28.45
N HIS A 209 3.16 -2.13 -27.96
CA HIS A 209 2.58 -3.44 -28.25
C HIS A 209 2.20 -3.60 -29.73
N TYR A 210 1.71 -2.52 -30.36
CA TYR A 210 1.31 -2.47 -31.76
C TYR A 210 2.37 -1.90 -32.71
N ALA A 211 3.63 -1.83 -32.27
CA ALA A 211 4.76 -1.45 -33.12
C ALA A 211 4.80 -2.34 -34.38
N GLY A 212 5.09 -1.76 -35.54
CA GLY A 212 5.04 -2.43 -36.85
C GLY A 212 3.63 -2.61 -37.43
N LYS A 213 2.56 -2.40 -36.65
CA LYS A 213 1.16 -2.62 -37.08
C LYS A 213 0.35 -1.34 -37.16
N CYS A 214 0.46 -0.48 -36.16
CA CYS A 214 -0.32 0.75 -36.04
C CYS A 214 0.56 1.93 -35.59
N GLY A 215 0.43 3.07 -36.26
CA GLY A 215 1.01 4.33 -35.80
C GLY A 215 0.22 4.93 -34.63
N PHE A 216 0.84 5.81 -33.85
CA PHE A 216 0.18 6.57 -32.79
C PHE A 216 0.65 8.02 -32.75
N PHE A 217 -0.30 8.94 -32.57
CA PHE A 217 0.01 10.36 -32.36
C PHE A 217 -0.72 10.85 -31.13
N LEU A 218 0.00 11.52 -30.23
CA LEU A 218 -0.58 12.23 -29.10
C LEU A 218 -0.27 13.72 -29.21
N ARG A 219 -1.31 14.56 -29.12
CA ARG A 219 -1.19 16.01 -29.21
C ARG A 219 -1.93 16.74 -28.09
N SER A 220 -1.28 17.69 -27.45
CA SER A 220 -1.89 18.66 -26.54
C SER A 220 -2.32 19.91 -27.32
N LEU A 221 -3.59 20.27 -27.20
CA LEU A 221 -4.20 21.46 -27.81
C LEU A 221 -4.12 22.70 -26.91
N ASP A 222 -3.48 22.58 -25.74
CA ASP A 222 -3.33 23.69 -24.77
C ASP A 222 -2.10 24.55 -25.04
N ARG A 223 -1.11 24.04 -25.81
CA ARG A 223 0.13 24.77 -26.11
C ARG A 223 -0.03 25.61 -27.38
N LYS A 224 0.30 26.90 -27.32
CA LYS A 224 0.39 27.82 -28.48
C LYS A 224 1.62 27.59 -29.38
N ALA A 225 2.37 26.49 -29.24
CA ALA A 225 3.64 26.29 -29.94
C ALA A 225 3.46 25.44 -31.22
N GLY A 226 4.08 25.89 -32.31
CA GLY A 226 3.96 25.34 -33.66
C GLY A 226 4.49 23.90 -33.84
N PRO A 227 4.28 23.33 -35.04
CA PRO A 227 4.67 21.96 -35.37
C PRO A 227 6.20 21.87 -35.41
N GLY A 228 6.84 21.21 -34.44
CA GLY A 228 8.29 21.03 -34.46
C GLY A 228 9.01 20.77 -33.13
N ALA A 229 8.33 20.80 -31.98
CA ALA A 229 8.94 20.33 -30.74
C ALA A 229 9.07 18.79 -30.81
N GLY A 230 10.28 18.31 -31.09
CA GLY A 230 10.58 16.87 -31.21
C GLY A 230 10.25 16.08 -29.93
N PRO A 231 10.26 14.73 -30.01
CA PRO A 231 9.95 13.83 -28.92
C PRO A 231 11.08 13.88 -27.88
N LYS A 232 11.10 14.90 -27.05
CA LYS A 232 12.06 15.03 -25.94
C LYS A 232 11.26 15.17 -24.66
N SER A 233 11.32 14.11 -23.86
CA SER A 233 10.73 13.89 -22.53
C SER A 233 9.32 13.26 -22.52
N THR A 234 9.15 12.34 -21.57
CA THR A 234 7.99 11.51 -21.22
C THR A 234 6.76 12.33 -20.78
N GLY A 235 6.51 13.50 -21.36
CA GLY A 235 5.43 14.40 -20.96
C GLY A 235 5.04 15.48 -21.96
N GLY A 236 5.33 15.25 -23.25
CA GLY A 236 4.92 16.11 -24.36
C GLY A 236 4.24 15.32 -25.47
N ASP A 237 3.87 16.04 -26.54
CA ASP A 237 3.33 15.45 -27.76
C ASP A 237 4.34 14.47 -28.36
N PHE A 238 3.86 13.35 -28.90
CA PHE A 238 4.72 12.38 -29.58
C PHE A 238 4.03 11.77 -30.80
N ARG A 239 4.87 11.36 -31.74
CA ARG A 239 4.49 10.71 -32.99
C ARG A 239 5.26 9.42 -33.13
N ILE A 240 4.55 8.35 -33.41
CA ILE A 240 5.08 7.01 -33.63
C ILE A 240 4.57 6.56 -34.99
N LEU A 241 5.50 6.20 -35.86
CA LEU A 241 5.20 5.74 -37.20
C LEU A 241 4.88 4.24 -37.18
N LYS A 242 4.08 3.81 -38.16
CA LYS A 242 3.66 2.42 -38.31
C LYS A 242 4.84 1.46 -38.48
N ASP A 243 5.85 1.87 -39.24
CA ASP A 243 6.99 1.01 -39.61
C ASP A 243 8.09 0.95 -38.53
N TRP A 244 7.85 1.51 -37.34
CA TRP A 244 8.82 1.48 -36.25
C TRP A 244 8.76 0.16 -35.49
N ASP A 245 9.93 -0.42 -35.24
CA ASP A 245 10.08 -1.58 -34.35
C ASP A 245 9.82 -1.22 -32.88
N LYS A 246 9.51 -2.23 -32.07
CA LYS A 246 9.28 -2.09 -30.61
C LYS A 246 10.42 -1.31 -29.92
N VAL A 247 11.69 -1.57 -30.26
CA VAL A 247 12.86 -0.89 -29.68
C VAL A 247 12.91 0.60 -30.04
N HIS A 248 12.61 0.94 -31.30
CA HIS A 248 12.54 2.33 -31.76
C HIS A 248 11.41 3.09 -31.06
N VAL A 249 10.25 2.45 -30.89
CA VAL A 249 9.13 3.02 -30.13
C VAL A 249 9.51 3.27 -28.67
N ILE A 250 10.13 2.30 -27.99
CA ILE A 250 10.57 2.46 -26.60
C ILE A 250 11.57 3.63 -26.50
N ARG A 251 12.47 3.79 -27.49
CA ARG A 251 13.45 4.88 -27.52
C ARG A 251 12.76 6.24 -27.62
N ALA A 252 11.75 6.36 -28.47
CA ALA A 252 11.03 7.60 -28.67
C ALA A 252 10.19 8.02 -27.44
N VAL A 253 9.65 7.03 -26.71
CA VAL A 253 8.69 7.27 -25.63
C VAL A 253 9.34 7.32 -24.24
N PHE A 254 10.23 6.36 -23.95
CA PHE A 254 10.91 6.22 -22.65
C PHE A 254 12.33 6.81 -22.65
N GLY A 255 12.85 7.15 -23.83
CA GLY A 255 14.14 7.80 -24.01
C GLY A 255 15.30 6.82 -24.27
N GLU A 256 16.45 7.40 -24.60
CA GLU A 256 17.66 6.67 -24.98
C GLU A 256 18.31 5.91 -23.80
N LYS A 257 18.15 6.44 -22.58
CA LYS A 257 18.71 5.82 -21.35
C LYS A 257 18.21 4.38 -21.15
N VAL A 258 16.95 4.12 -21.48
CA VAL A 258 16.32 2.80 -21.33
C VAL A 258 16.70 1.87 -22.48
N THR A 259 16.81 2.41 -23.71
CA THR A 259 16.98 1.59 -24.93
C THR A 259 18.40 1.20 -25.26
N GLY A 260 19.40 1.83 -24.65
CA GLY A 260 20.80 1.53 -24.97
C GLY A 260 21.26 0.13 -24.56
N ASP A 261 20.44 -0.68 -23.86
CA ASP A 261 20.75 -2.07 -23.47
C ASP A 261 19.47 -2.86 -23.12
N ILE A 262 18.72 -3.24 -24.16
CA ILE A 262 17.48 -4.04 -24.05
C ILE A 262 17.75 -5.46 -24.50
N LEU A 263 17.32 -6.41 -23.68
CA LEU A 263 17.43 -7.84 -23.86
C LEU A 263 16.10 -8.43 -24.33
N PRO A 264 16.07 -9.14 -25.48
CA PRO A 264 14.88 -9.83 -25.95
C PRO A 264 14.64 -11.12 -25.16
N LEU A 265 13.39 -11.30 -24.71
CA LEU A 265 12.89 -12.51 -24.09
C LEU A 265 11.87 -13.16 -25.03
N SER A 266 11.99 -14.46 -25.28
CA SER A 266 11.02 -15.20 -26.10
C SER A 266 10.85 -16.63 -25.59
N HIS A 267 9.63 -17.15 -25.68
CA HIS A 267 9.29 -18.53 -25.34
C HIS A 267 10.06 -19.59 -26.16
N ASN A 268 10.56 -19.24 -27.35
CA ASN A 268 11.33 -20.14 -28.22
C ASN A 268 12.80 -20.28 -27.81
N GLN A 269 13.24 -19.60 -26.76
CA GLN A 269 14.58 -19.80 -26.21
C GLN A 269 14.63 -21.14 -25.46
N ASP A 270 15.77 -21.81 -25.48
CA ASP A 270 15.96 -23.03 -24.70
C ASP A 270 15.89 -22.68 -23.21
N PHE A 271 15.05 -23.33 -22.40
CA PHE A 271 14.99 -23.09 -20.96
C PHE A 271 15.21 -24.40 -20.19
N ASP A 272 16.14 -24.38 -19.23
CA ASP A 272 16.50 -25.57 -18.45
C ASP A 272 15.49 -25.83 -17.32
N SER A 273 14.79 -24.77 -16.86
CA SER A 273 13.86 -24.88 -15.72
C SER A 273 12.64 -25.73 -16.09
N ALA A 274 12.31 -26.68 -15.21
CA ALA A 274 11.11 -27.50 -15.33
C ALA A 274 9.83 -26.65 -15.26
N SER A 275 9.84 -25.56 -14.50
CA SER A 275 8.72 -24.62 -14.36
C SER A 275 8.36 -23.97 -15.69
N VAL A 276 9.37 -23.52 -16.45
CA VAL A 276 9.17 -22.86 -17.75
C VAL A 276 8.63 -23.85 -18.78
N ARG A 277 9.18 -25.08 -18.81
CA ARG A 277 8.71 -26.14 -19.70
C ARG A 277 7.27 -26.59 -19.38
N LEU A 278 6.90 -26.62 -18.10
CA LEU A 278 5.53 -26.91 -17.68
C LEU A 278 4.58 -25.83 -18.16
N VAL A 279 4.93 -24.56 -17.98
CA VAL A 279 4.06 -23.44 -18.36
C VAL A 279 3.90 -23.33 -19.89
N ILE A 280 4.95 -23.57 -20.67
CA ILE A 280 4.87 -23.59 -22.14
C ILE A 280 4.12 -24.83 -22.62
N GLY A 281 4.47 -26.02 -22.13
CA GLY A 281 3.94 -27.29 -22.65
C GLY A 281 2.55 -27.65 -22.15
N LYS A 282 2.28 -27.46 -20.85
CA LYS A 282 1.01 -27.86 -20.21
C LYS A 282 -0.04 -26.76 -20.24
N LEU A 283 0.36 -25.51 -20.02
CA LEU A 283 -0.55 -24.36 -19.98
C LEU A 283 -0.65 -23.64 -21.34
N GLY A 284 0.21 -23.95 -22.31
CA GLY A 284 0.19 -23.35 -23.64
C GLY A 284 0.56 -21.87 -23.65
N LEU A 285 1.31 -21.39 -22.65
CA LEU A 285 1.71 -19.99 -22.55
C LEU A 285 2.80 -19.67 -23.56
N LYS A 286 2.55 -18.68 -24.42
CA LYS A 286 3.58 -18.02 -25.23
C LYS A 286 3.87 -16.66 -24.61
N PHE A 287 5.14 -16.30 -24.57
CA PHE A 287 5.54 -14.99 -24.09
C PHE A 287 6.62 -14.37 -24.97
N GLU A 288 6.56 -13.05 -25.08
CA GLU A 288 7.59 -12.19 -25.67
C GLU A 288 7.86 -11.03 -24.72
N GLY A 289 9.11 -10.60 -24.63
CA GLY A 289 9.48 -9.51 -23.75
C GLY A 289 10.71 -8.73 -24.21
N LEU A 290 10.84 -7.53 -23.67
CA LEU A 290 11.99 -6.66 -23.82
C LEU A 290 12.36 -6.15 -22.43
N LEU A 291 13.56 -6.49 -21.98
CA LEU A 291 14.02 -6.31 -20.61
C LEU A 291 15.23 -5.38 -20.59
N SER A 292 15.27 -4.38 -19.72
CA SER A 292 16.49 -3.59 -19.52
C SER A 292 17.57 -4.41 -18.82
N ASN A 293 18.81 -4.36 -19.29
CA ASN A 293 19.92 -5.05 -18.63
C ASN A 293 20.21 -4.44 -17.23
N PRO A 294 20.35 -5.24 -16.15
CA PRO A 294 20.72 -4.77 -14.81
C PRO A 294 22.09 -4.07 -14.73
N ASP A 295 23.02 -4.30 -15.66
CA ASP A 295 24.40 -3.78 -15.61
C ASP A 295 24.52 -2.24 -15.61
N LYS A 296 23.46 -1.53 -16.04
CA LYS A 296 23.41 -0.06 -16.08
C LYS A 296 22.93 0.60 -14.80
N ILE A 297 22.53 -0.17 -13.78
CA ILE A 297 22.09 0.40 -12.51
C ILE A 297 23.33 0.74 -11.67
N THR A 298 23.75 2.01 -11.74
CA THR A 298 24.83 2.57 -10.90
C THR A 298 24.33 3.27 -9.65
N SER A 299 23.01 3.46 -9.48
CA SER A 299 22.43 4.24 -8.37
C SER A 299 22.13 3.38 -7.13
N GLU A 300 22.43 3.90 -5.94
CA GLU A 300 22.29 3.25 -4.62
C GLU A 300 20.83 3.04 -4.11
N GLY A 301 19.83 3.20 -4.97
CA GLY A 301 18.41 3.07 -4.62
C GLY A 301 17.81 1.71 -4.98
N THR A 302 16.70 1.33 -4.34
CA THR A 302 15.87 0.20 -4.78
C THR A 302 15.35 0.52 -6.18
N PRO A 303 15.75 -0.24 -7.23
CA PRO A 303 15.30 0.07 -8.58
C PRO A 303 13.80 -0.19 -8.67
N SER A 304 13.05 0.81 -9.14
CA SER A 304 11.64 0.63 -9.46
C SER A 304 11.52 0.02 -10.85
N VAL A 305 10.80 -1.10 -10.96
CA VAL A 305 10.52 -1.71 -12.26
C VAL A 305 9.25 -1.08 -12.84
N GLN A 306 9.41 -0.41 -13.97
CA GLN A 306 8.30 -0.02 -14.82
C GLN A 306 7.93 -1.20 -15.73
N LEU A 307 6.87 -1.91 -15.34
CA LEU A 307 6.35 -3.06 -16.08
C LEU A 307 5.22 -2.61 -17.03
N VAL A 308 5.38 -2.94 -18.31
CA VAL A 308 4.34 -2.87 -19.34
C VAL A 308 3.91 -4.31 -19.64
N LEU A 309 2.71 -4.69 -19.20
CA LEU A 309 2.19 -6.06 -19.33
C LEU A 309 0.97 -6.10 -20.24
N PHE A 310 1.05 -6.93 -21.27
CA PHE A 310 -0.06 -7.29 -22.15
C PHE A 310 -0.42 -8.76 -21.97
N VAL A 311 -1.73 -9.05 -21.89
CA VAL A 311 -2.27 -10.42 -21.84
C VAL A 311 -3.32 -10.53 -22.93
N ASN A 312 -3.12 -11.43 -23.91
CA ASN A 312 -3.98 -11.56 -25.09
C ASN A 312 -4.29 -10.18 -25.73
N ASN A 313 -3.24 -9.42 -25.98
CA ASN A 313 -3.24 -8.05 -26.53
C ASN A 313 -3.86 -6.95 -25.64
N ARG A 314 -4.35 -7.27 -24.44
CA ARG A 314 -4.95 -6.30 -23.51
C ARG A 314 -3.92 -5.76 -22.52
N LEU A 315 -3.91 -4.44 -22.32
CA LEU A 315 -3.10 -3.81 -21.28
C LEU A 315 -3.68 -4.09 -19.89
N VAL A 316 -2.90 -4.75 -19.02
CA VAL A 316 -3.36 -5.26 -17.73
C VAL A 316 -2.35 -4.96 -16.62
N GLU A 317 -2.86 -4.72 -15.41
CA GLU A 317 -2.07 -4.64 -14.19
C GLU A 317 -2.21 -5.95 -13.39
N CYS A 318 -1.11 -6.71 -13.29
CA CYS A 318 -1.05 -7.91 -12.46
C CYS A 318 0.06 -7.77 -11.40
N THR A 319 -0.31 -7.78 -10.13
CA THR A 319 0.64 -7.62 -9.01
C THR A 319 1.57 -8.82 -8.86
N SER A 320 1.09 -10.03 -9.18
CA SER A 320 1.85 -11.27 -9.00
C SER A 320 2.95 -11.39 -10.06
N VAL A 321 2.62 -11.10 -11.33
CA VAL A 321 3.62 -11.00 -12.41
C VAL A 321 4.60 -9.86 -12.13
N LYS A 322 4.13 -8.70 -11.66
CA LYS A 322 5.03 -7.59 -11.28
C LYS A 322 6.03 -8.01 -10.21
N ARG A 323 5.57 -8.66 -9.14
CA ARG A 323 6.45 -9.19 -8.08
C ARG A 323 7.41 -10.25 -8.59
N ALA A 324 6.98 -11.12 -9.50
CA ALA A 324 7.83 -12.12 -10.14
C ALA A 324 8.97 -11.46 -10.95
N VAL A 325 8.67 -10.41 -11.71
CA VAL A 325 9.68 -9.63 -12.45
C VAL A 325 10.65 -8.94 -11.49
N GLU A 326 10.13 -8.26 -10.45
CA GLU A 326 10.95 -7.61 -9.42
C GLU A 326 11.87 -8.62 -8.71
N ALA A 327 11.36 -9.81 -8.38
CA ALA A 327 12.14 -10.88 -7.77
C ALA A 327 13.23 -11.43 -8.69
N ALA A 328 12.97 -11.53 -10.00
CA ALA A 328 13.97 -11.98 -10.97
C ALA A 328 15.13 -10.96 -11.13
N TYR A 329 14.82 -9.66 -11.16
CA TYR A 329 15.86 -8.61 -11.15
C TYR A 329 16.61 -8.55 -9.82
N ALA A 330 15.92 -8.71 -8.69
CA ALA A 330 16.55 -8.73 -7.36
C ALA A 330 17.58 -9.86 -7.20
N ALA A 331 17.36 -11.01 -7.85
CA ALA A 331 18.30 -12.13 -7.82
C ALA A 331 19.66 -11.84 -8.51
N LEU A 332 19.70 -10.88 -9.45
CA LEU A 332 20.86 -10.66 -10.32
C LEU A 332 21.57 -9.33 -10.11
N LEU A 333 20.85 -8.34 -9.61
CA LEU A 333 21.49 -7.12 -9.16
C LEU A 333 22.44 -7.48 -8.02
N PRO A 334 23.66 -6.89 -7.96
CA PRO A 334 24.59 -7.06 -6.86
C PRO A 334 23.88 -6.71 -5.57
N HIS A 335 23.31 -7.74 -4.97
CA HIS A 335 22.59 -7.57 -3.77
C HIS A 335 23.70 -7.37 -2.75
N ARG A 336 23.77 -6.16 -2.20
CA ARG A 336 23.92 -6.00 -0.76
C ARG A 336 22.79 -6.81 -0.05
N ALA A 337 22.62 -8.10 -0.34
CA ALA A 337 21.80 -9.06 0.39
C ALA A 337 22.37 -9.27 1.80
N ALA A 338 23.62 -8.84 2.04
CA ALA A 338 24.13 -8.61 3.40
C ALA A 338 23.39 -7.47 4.16
N GLN A 339 22.59 -6.64 3.48
CA GLN A 339 21.76 -5.60 4.08
C GLN A 339 20.27 -5.99 4.17
N LEU A 340 19.94 -7.25 3.86
CA LEU A 340 18.66 -7.89 4.24
C LEU A 340 18.76 -8.68 5.56
N TYR A 341 19.93 -8.66 6.22
CA TYR A 341 20.13 -9.17 7.58
C TYR A 341 20.53 -8.12 8.63
N VAL A 342 20.51 -6.83 8.29
CA VAL A 342 20.68 -5.76 9.28
C VAL A 342 19.59 -4.73 9.08
N GLY A 343 18.69 -4.64 10.06
CA GLY A 343 17.58 -3.70 10.05
C GLY A 343 18.05 -2.26 9.80
N GLN A 344 17.65 -1.70 8.67
CA GLN A 344 17.48 -0.26 8.49
C GLN A 344 16.23 -0.01 7.66
N THR A 345 15.22 0.53 8.34
CA THR A 345 14.27 1.46 7.77
C THR A 345 15.03 2.59 7.06
N ARG A 346 14.96 2.59 5.72
CA ARG A 346 15.08 3.80 4.92
C ARG A 346 13.81 3.91 4.06
N PRO A 347 12.90 4.86 4.33
CA PRO A 347 12.17 5.49 3.26
C PRO A 347 13.15 6.48 2.61
N ALA A 348 13.78 6.09 1.51
CA ALA A 348 14.53 7.05 0.72
C ALA A 348 13.54 8.06 0.12
N VAL A 349 13.72 9.32 0.48
CA VAL A 349 13.16 10.47 -0.24
C VAL A 349 13.55 10.30 -1.72
N VAL A 350 12.54 10.24 -2.59
CA VAL A 350 12.70 10.19 -4.04
C VAL A 350 13.15 11.58 -4.51
N THR A 351 14.45 11.84 -4.44
CA THR A 351 15.10 12.88 -5.25
C THR A 351 15.37 12.29 -6.64
N SER A 352 14.34 12.34 -7.50
CA SER A 352 14.31 12.38 -8.98
C SER A 352 15.33 11.62 -9.87
N SER A 353 16.12 10.69 -9.34
CA SER A 353 16.99 9.82 -10.15
C SER A 353 16.98 8.37 -9.65
N THR A 354 15.79 7.83 -9.39
CA THR A 354 15.60 6.38 -9.33
C THR A 354 16.03 5.78 -10.67
N ALA A 355 17.04 4.90 -10.69
CA ALA A 355 17.29 4.06 -11.84
C ALA A 355 16.04 3.18 -12.07
N SER A 356 15.23 3.56 -13.04
CA SER A 356 14.02 2.85 -13.41
C SER A 356 14.40 1.72 -14.36
N LEU A 357 14.21 0.48 -13.91
CA LEU A 357 14.25 -0.67 -14.79
C LEU A 357 12.99 -0.69 -15.66
N PHE A 358 13.14 -1.13 -16.89
CA PHE A 358 12.03 -1.26 -17.83
C PHE A 358 11.84 -2.71 -18.20
N ALA A 359 10.60 -3.17 -18.13
CA ALA A 359 10.22 -4.50 -18.60
C ALA A 359 8.94 -4.39 -19.43
N TYR A 360 9.00 -4.84 -20.67
CA TYR A 360 7.83 -5.09 -21.50
C TYR A 360 7.62 -6.60 -21.57
N LEU A 361 6.39 -7.06 -21.32
CA LEU A 361 5.98 -8.46 -21.42
C LEU A 361 4.64 -8.55 -22.15
N SER A 362 4.57 -9.46 -23.12
CA SER A 362 3.36 -9.84 -23.85
C SER A 362 3.14 -11.33 -23.64
N LEU A 363 2.02 -11.67 -23.00
CA LEU A 363 1.60 -13.03 -22.70
C LEU A 363 0.42 -13.41 -23.61
N GLU A 364 0.54 -14.53 -24.30
CA GLU A 364 -0.52 -15.12 -25.11
C GLU A 364 -0.85 -16.50 -24.55
N MET A 365 -2.12 -16.73 -24.21
CA MET A 365 -2.59 -17.97 -23.61
C MET A 365 -4.04 -18.27 -23.98
N PRO A 366 -4.48 -19.55 -23.88
CA PRO A 366 -5.87 -19.91 -24.10
C PRO A 366 -6.83 -19.14 -23.19
N THR A 367 -7.92 -18.64 -23.76
CA THR A 367 -8.97 -17.88 -23.04
C THR A 367 -9.69 -18.73 -21.98
N THR A 368 -9.59 -20.05 -22.02
CA THR A 368 -10.14 -20.95 -20.99
C THR A 368 -9.43 -20.84 -19.64
N LEU A 369 -8.18 -20.37 -19.64
CA LEU A 369 -7.35 -20.23 -18.44
C LEU A 369 -7.33 -18.79 -17.91
N LEU A 370 -8.08 -17.89 -18.55
CA LEU A 370 -8.06 -16.45 -18.32
C LEU A 370 -9.48 -15.91 -18.17
N ASP A 371 -9.78 -15.32 -17.00
CA ASP A 371 -11.01 -14.56 -16.82
C ASP A 371 -10.75 -13.07 -17.08
N VAL A 372 -11.32 -12.57 -18.18
CA VAL A 372 -11.25 -11.16 -18.60
C VAL A 372 -12.38 -10.29 -18.02
N ASN A 373 -13.39 -10.91 -17.39
CA ASN A 373 -14.60 -10.23 -16.93
C ASN A 373 -14.52 -9.75 -15.47
N VAL A 374 -13.32 -9.39 -14.98
CA VAL A 374 -13.08 -9.10 -13.57
C VAL A 374 -13.38 -7.66 -13.17
N HIS A 375 -13.04 -6.68 -14.03
CA HIS A 375 -13.11 -5.26 -13.67
C HIS A 375 -13.74 -4.40 -14.79
N PRO A 376 -14.62 -3.43 -14.46
CA PRO A 376 -15.28 -2.57 -15.46
C PRO A 376 -14.33 -1.82 -16.39
N THR A 377 -13.20 -1.32 -15.85
CA THR A 377 -12.18 -0.57 -16.63
C THR A 377 -11.20 -1.46 -17.40
N LYS A 378 -11.41 -2.79 -17.39
CA LYS A 378 -10.54 -3.76 -18.06
C LYS A 378 -9.06 -3.72 -17.61
N ALA A 379 -8.79 -3.22 -16.41
CA ALA A 379 -7.43 -3.04 -15.89
C ALA A 379 -6.85 -4.33 -15.27
N LYS A 380 -7.68 -5.31 -14.92
CA LYS A 380 -7.28 -6.54 -14.23
C LYS A 380 -7.84 -7.76 -14.97
N VAL A 381 -7.10 -8.86 -14.89
CA VAL A 381 -7.51 -10.20 -15.32
C VAL A 381 -7.15 -11.18 -14.22
N ASN A 382 -7.92 -12.27 -14.12
CA ASN A 382 -7.61 -13.35 -13.18
C ASN A 382 -7.10 -14.57 -13.97
N PHE A 383 -6.01 -15.16 -13.48
CA PHE A 383 -5.45 -16.39 -14.04
C PHE A 383 -5.92 -17.58 -13.21
N LEU A 384 -6.28 -18.70 -13.85
CA LEU A 384 -6.65 -19.92 -13.13
C LEU A 384 -5.45 -20.53 -12.36
N HIS A 385 -4.25 -20.44 -12.94
CA HIS A 385 -2.99 -20.97 -12.40
C HIS A 385 -1.96 -19.85 -12.20
N GLU A 386 -2.34 -18.80 -11.45
CA GLU A 386 -1.55 -17.58 -11.30
C GLU A 386 -0.12 -17.83 -10.77
N ASP A 387 0.04 -18.65 -9.74
CA ASP A 387 1.34 -18.93 -9.11
C ASP A 387 2.29 -19.69 -10.04
N GLU A 388 1.78 -20.65 -10.82
CA GLU A 388 2.57 -21.40 -11.80
C GLU A 388 3.06 -20.49 -12.93
N ILE A 389 2.17 -19.62 -13.44
CA ILE A 389 2.51 -18.63 -14.48
C ILE A 389 3.54 -17.63 -13.95
N ALA A 390 3.34 -17.09 -12.75
CA ALA A 390 4.25 -16.13 -12.15
C ALA A 390 5.65 -16.73 -11.91
N THR A 391 5.70 -17.97 -11.41
CA THR A 391 6.96 -18.70 -11.18
C THR A 391 7.66 -19.02 -12.51
N GLY A 392 6.92 -19.47 -13.52
CA GLY A 392 7.48 -19.71 -14.86
C GLY A 392 8.04 -18.45 -15.51
N ILE A 393 7.35 -17.31 -15.40
CA ILE A 393 7.85 -16.03 -15.93
C ILE A 393 9.09 -15.57 -15.16
N LYS A 394 9.10 -15.70 -13.83
CA LYS A 394 10.29 -15.38 -13.00
C LYS A 394 11.51 -16.17 -13.47
N ASP A 395 11.38 -17.49 -13.57
CA ASP A 395 12.48 -18.38 -13.96
C ASP A 395 12.96 -18.08 -15.39
N ALA A 396 12.05 -17.78 -16.32
CA ALA A 396 12.40 -17.43 -17.70
C ALA A 396 13.19 -16.12 -17.77
N ILE A 397 12.77 -15.09 -17.02
CA ILE A 397 13.46 -13.81 -16.93
C ILE A 397 14.84 -14.00 -16.28
N GLU A 398 14.92 -14.73 -15.17
CA GLU A 398 16.18 -15.00 -14.47
C GLU A 398 17.20 -15.70 -15.39
N GLN A 399 16.79 -16.75 -16.11
CA GLN A 399 17.67 -17.43 -17.06
C GLN A 399 18.10 -16.54 -18.22
N SER A 400 17.19 -15.73 -18.77
CA SER A 400 17.50 -14.80 -19.86
C SER A 400 18.50 -13.73 -19.44
N LEU A 401 18.34 -13.17 -18.23
CA LEU A 401 19.24 -12.15 -17.71
C LEU A 401 20.61 -12.76 -17.36
N VAL A 402 20.67 -13.95 -16.75
CA VAL A 402 21.95 -14.67 -16.47
C VAL A 402 22.74 -14.95 -17.74
N ARG A 403 22.07 -15.38 -18.81
CA ARG A 403 22.71 -15.65 -20.11
C ARG A 403 23.37 -14.41 -20.71
N SER A 404 22.76 -13.24 -20.50
CA SER A 404 23.29 -11.98 -21.02
C SER A 404 24.42 -11.39 -20.17
N SER A 405 24.36 -11.52 -18.84
CA SER A 405 25.32 -10.93 -17.89
C SER A 405 26.65 -11.71 -17.79
N GLY A 406 27.18 -12.23 -18.89
CA GLY A 406 28.30 -13.19 -18.97
C GLY A 406 29.39 -13.12 -17.89
N SER A 407 29.78 -14.29 -17.37
CA SER A 407 30.91 -14.65 -16.49
C SER A 407 31.07 -13.92 -15.12
N ARG A 408 30.65 -12.66 -14.97
CA ARG A 408 30.84 -11.90 -13.72
C ARG A 408 29.90 -12.32 -12.59
N ASN A 409 28.67 -12.73 -12.90
CA ASN A 409 27.69 -13.16 -11.88
C ASN A 409 27.73 -14.68 -11.59
N VAL A 410 28.31 -15.48 -12.49
CA VAL A 410 28.42 -16.95 -12.32
C VAL A 410 29.37 -17.31 -11.17
N LEU A 411 30.46 -16.53 -10.99
CA LEU A 411 31.39 -16.70 -9.87
C LEU A 411 30.75 -16.46 -8.48
N PHE A 412 29.68 -15.66 -8.42
CA PHE A 412 29.01 -15.32 -7.15
C PHE A 412 28.04 -16.40 -6.69
N ARG A 413 27.41 -17.14 -7.62
CA ARG A 413 26.49 -18.25 -7.28
C ARG A 413 27.20 -19.47 -6.71
N SER A 414 28.46 -19.70 -7.10
CA SER A 414 29.31 -20.75 -6.53
C SER A 414 29.73 -20.51 -5.07
N LEU A 415 29.57 -19.29 -4.55
CA LEU A 415 29.94 -18.95 -3.17
C LEU A 415 28.80 -19.14 -2.15
N PHE A 416 27.55 -19.36 -2.60
CA PHE A 416 26.37 -19.51 -1.73
C PHE A 416 25.81 -20.93 -1.65
N LEU A 417 26.50 -21.93 -2.21
CA LEU A 417 26.09 -23.35 -2.21
C LEU A 417 26.95 -24.25 -1.30
N LYS A 418 27.60 -23.68 -0.28
CA LYS A 418 28.16 -24.47 0.83
C LYS A 418 27.42 -24.14 2.12
N ASP A 419 26.94 -25.21 2.77
CA ASP A 419 26.25 -25.33 4.06
C ASP A 419 24.73 -25.08 3.97
N PHE A 420 23.81 -26.04 4.16
CA PHE A 420 23.78 -27.23 5.00
C PHE A 420 23.12 -28.40 4.25
N GLN A 421 23.80 -29.54 4.12
CA GLN A 421 23.15 -30.84 3.99
C GLN A 421 23.32 -31.56 5.32
N ASP A 422 22.19 -32.03 5.86
CA ASP A 422 22.11 -32.90 7.03
C ASP A 422 22.87 -34.21 6.74
N ASP A 423 24.03 -34.37 7.37
CA ASP A 423 24.73 -35.65 7.46
C ASP A 423 24.25 -36.41 8.70
N HIS A 424 23.40 -37.42 8.49
CA HIS A 424 23.19 -38.51 9.44
C HIS A 424 23.43 -39.85 8.71
N HIS A 425 24.65 -40.40 8.80
CA HIS A 425 24.97 -41.81 9.11
C HIS A 425 26.50 -42.09 9.01
N PRO A 426 27.04 -43.19 9.59
CA PRO A 426 28.34 -43.18 10.25
C PRO A 426 29.46 -43.84 9.43
N SER A 427 30.66 -43.26 9.57
CA SER A 427 32.01 -43.86 9.56
C SER A 427 32.29 -45.14 8.75
N THR A 428 33.08 -45.03 7.66
CA THR A 428 34.39 -45.70 7.49
C THR A 428 35.15 -45.16 6.24
N PRO A 429 36.50 -45.17 6.21
CA PRO A 429 37.30 -44.35 5.29
C PRO A 429 37.71 -45.06 3.97
N PRO A 430 38.23 -44.33 2.96
CA PRO A 430 38.34 -44.82 1.58
C PRO A 430 39.75 -45.33 1.23
N PRO A 431 39.92 -46.06 0.10
CA PRO A 431 41.17 -46.06 -0.63
C PRO A 431 41.07 -45.26 -1.93
N SER A 432 42.21 -44.67 -2.27
CA SER A 432 42.47 -43.84 -3.44
C SER A 432 42.41 -44.62 -4.76
N SER A 433 42.06 -43.93 -5.84
CA SER A 433 42.33 -44.41 -7.19
C SER A 433 43.06 -43.35 -8.01
N ARG A 434 44.18 -43.74 -8.59
CA ARG A 434 44.62 -43.26 -9.90
C ARG A 434 44.88 -44.45 -10.82
N PRO A 435 44.74 -44.24 -12.14
CA PRO A 435 44.03 -45.15 -13.04
C PRO A 435 45.00 -45.94 -13.93
N VAL A 436 44.55 -47.04 -14.56
CA VAL A 436 45.03 -47.51 -15.88
C VAL A 436 44.10 -48.60 -16.44
N PHE A 437 43.66 -48.37 -17.69
CA PHE A 437 43.25 -49.27 -18.78
C PHE A 437 42.55 -50.62 -18.53
N THR A 438 41.41 -50.79 -19.22
CA THR A 438 40.83 -52.11 -19.54
C THR A 438 40.48 -52.22 -21.03
N ILE A 439 40.92 -53.32 -21.65
CA ILE A 439 40.47 -53.90 -22.92
C ILE A 439 39.51 -55.07 -22.57
N PRO A 440 38.49 -55.39 -23.41
CA PRO A 440 37.29 -56.11 -23.00
C PRO A 440 37.31 -57.59 -23.40
N THR A 441 36.40 -58.43 -22.86
CA THR A 441 35.50 -59.31 -23.64
C THR A 441 34.66 -60.31 -22.82
N ARG A 442 33.45 -60.56 -23.35
CA ARG A 442 32.67 -61.83 -23.42
C ARG A 442 31.60 -62.19 -22.35
N THR A 443 30.36 -62.00 -22.82
CA THR A 443 29.12 -62.80 -22.69
C THR A 443 29.32 -64.32 -22.97
N PRO A 444 28.36 -65.28 -22.78
CA PRO A 444 26.88 -65.11 -22.89
C PRO A 444 25.93 -66.02 -22.02
N SER A 445 24.65 -65.58 -21.89
CA SER A 445 23.29 -66.22 -22.03
C SER A 445 23.01 -67.71 -21.64
N PRO A 446 21.75 -68.25 -21.54
CA PRO A 446 20.44 -67.67 -21.97
C PRO A 446 19.13 -67.99 -21.17
N THR A 447 18.07 -67.21 -21.48
CA THR A 447 16.60 -67.54 -21.65
C THR A 447 15.63 -67.75 -20.44
N PRO A 448 14.27 -67.69 -20.62
CA PRO A 448 13.37 -66.79 -21.39
C PRO A 448 12.05 -66.37 -20.63
N ARG A 449 11.51 -65.13 -20.71
CA ARG A 449 10.37 -64.57 -21.53
C ARG A 449 8.87 -64.97 -21.27
N THR A 450 8.08 -63.98 -20.76
CA THR A 450 6.71 -63.45 -21.17
C THR A 450 5.42 -64.32 -21.15
N PRO A 451 4.15 -63.79 -21.37
CA PRO A 451 3.60 -62.41 -21.49
C PRO A 451 2.22 -62.12 -20.77
N ALA A 452 1.59 -60.99 -21.13
CA ALA A 452 0.46 -60.21 -20.57
C ALA A 452 -1.02 -60.63 -20.87
N SER A 453 -1.99 -60.07 -20.11
CA SER A 453 -3.33 -59.56 -20.56
C SER A 453 -4.15 -58.89 -19.41
N SER A 454 -5.01 -57.90 -19.76
CA SER A 454 -5.97 -57.07 -18.97
C SER A 454 -7.28 -57.80 -18.55
N PRO A 455 -8.41 -57.21 -18.02
CA PRO A 455 -8.75 -55.87 -17.44
C PRO A 455 -9.58 -55.88 -16.08
N SER A 456 -9.68 -54.69 -15.42
CA SER A 456 -10.70 -54.06 -14.50
C SER A 456 -11.70 -54.86 -13.58
N PRO A 457 -12.41 -54.26 -12.57
CA PRO A 457 -12.15 -53.12 -11.65
C PRO A 457 -12.42 -53.47 -10.15
N ARG A 458 -11.99 -52.65 -9.17
CA ARG A 458 -12.57 -52.64 -7.81
C ARG A 458 -12.71 -51.24 -7.24
N LEU A 459 -13.89 -51.01 -6.66
CA LEU A 459 -14.29 -49.83 -5.91
C LEU A 459 -13.35 -49.54 -4.74
N THR A 460 -12.99 -48.28 -4.58
CA THR A 460 -12.53 -47.73 -3.29
C THR A 460 -13.32 -46.46 -2.99
N THR A 461 -14.04 -46.51 -1.86
CA THR A 461 -14.70 -45.40 -1.19
C THR A 461 -13.77 -44.18 -1.05
N PRO A 462 -14.25 -42.94 -1.26
CA PRO A 462 -13.41 -41.76 -1.13
C PRO A 462 -13.08 -41.48 0.33
N MET A 463 -11.79 -41.42 0.63
CA MET A 463 -11.23 -40.94 1.88
C MET A 463 -11.52 -39.42 1.99
N TYR A 464 -12.33 -39.05 2.97
CA TYR A 464 -12.77 -37.68 3.23
C TYR A 464 -11.57 -36.80 3.65
N ARG A 465 -11.21 -35.79 2.85
CA ARG A 465 -10.17 -34.80 3.16
C ARG A 465 -10.81 -33.43 3.47
N PRO A 466 -10.75 -32.94 4.72
CA PRO A 466 -11.41 -31.70 5.14
C PRO A 466 -10.77 -30.41 4.61
N GLU A 467 -9.62 -30.48 3.93
CA GLU A 467 -8.86 -29.31 3.44
C GLU A 467 -9.47 -28.60 2.22
N ARG A 468 -10.56 -29.13 1.66
CA ARG A 468 -11.12 -28.65 0.38
C ARG A 468 -12.41 -27.86 0.47
N LEU A 469 -12.89 -27.58 1.67
CA LEU A 469 -14.06 -26.72 1.90
C LEU A 469 -13.69 -25.64 2.90
N ILE A 470 -13.07 -24.55 2.43
CA ILE A 470 -13.19 -23.17 2.94
C ILE A 470 -12.29 -22.23 2.11
N ARG A 471 -12.81 -21.06 1.78
CA ARG A 471 -12.05 -19.91 1.26
C ARG A 471 -10.97 -19.50 2.27
N THR A 472 -9.70 -19.69 1.92
CA THR A 472 -8.54 -19.36 2.77
C THR A 472 -8.01 -17.94 2.59
N ASP A 473 -8.77 -17.04 1.95
CA ASP A 473 -8.35 -15.64 1.85
C ASP A 473 -8.75 -14.85 3.10
N ALA A 474 -7.81 -14.75 4.04
CA ALA A 474 -7.91 -13.92 5.25
C ALA A 474 -8.00 -12.39 4.97
N ARG A 475 -8.09 -11.99 3.69
CA ARG A 475 -8.21 -10.60 3.24
C ARG A 475 -9.62 -10.18 2.87
N ASP A 476 -10.57 -11.10 2.75
CA ASP A 476 -11.84 -10.82 2.08
C ASP A 476 -13.07 -10.57 2.96
N ARG A 477 -12.96 -10.61 4.29
CA ARG A 477 -13.87 -9.90 5.24
C ARG A 477 -13.44 -10.16 6.67
N ARG A 478 -13.27 -9.08 7.46
CA ARG A 478 -12.87 -9.17 8.87
C ARG A 478 -14.08 -9.26 9.78
N LEU A 479 -13.92 -9.92 10.91
CA LEU A 479 -14.95 -10.08 11.95
C LEU A 479 -15.48 -8.74 12.48
N GLU A 480 -14.67 -7.67 12.41
CA GLU A 480 -15.11 -6.31 12.75
C GLU A 480 -16.28 -5.83 11.87
N ALA A 481 -16.36 -6.28 10.61
CA ALA A 481 -17.49 -5.99 9.72
C ALA A 481 -18.79 -6.72 10.12
N PHE A 482 -18.69 -7.79 10.91
CA PHE A 482 -19.85 -8.51 11.46
C PHE A 482 -20.33 -7.94 12.81
N LEU A 483 -19.42 -7.37 13.60
CA LEU A 483 -19.73 -6.87 14.94
C LEU A 483 -20.25 -5.42 14.95
N ASN A 484 -19.93 -4.60 13.94
CA ASN A 484 -20.39 -3.20 13.84
C ASN A 484 -20.77 -2.82 12.39
N PRO A 485 -22.02 -3.05 11.94
CA PRO A 485 -22.44 -2.75 10.57
C PRO A 485 -22.57 -1.25 10.24
N SER A 486 -22.31 -0.34 11.19
CA SER A 486 -22.48 1.12 11.05
C SER A 486 -21.18 1.92 10.91
N LEU A 487 -20.01 1.28 10.79
CA LEU A 487 -18.73 2.00 10.63
C LEU A 487 -18.23 1.93 9.18
N THR A 488 -18.26 3.08 8.50
CA THR A 488 -17.56 3.32 7.23
C THR A 488 -16.06 3.07 7.41
N PRO A 489 -15.36 2.41 6.47
CA PRO A 489 -13.91 2.20 6.59
C PRO A 489 -13.18 3.55 6.70
N PRO A 490 -12.14 3.67 7.54
CA PRO A 490 -11.43 4.93 7.74
C PRO A 490 -10.75 5.38 6.45
N GLN A 491 -11.09 6.59 5.98
CA GLN A 491 -10.42 7.26 4.86
C GLN A 491 -8.96 7.57 5.20
N LYS A 492 -8.06 7.42 4.22
CA LYS A 492 -6.69 7.96 4.29
C LYS A 492 -6.75 9.49 4.49
N PRO A 493 -6.00 10.07 5.44
CA PRO A 493 -5.96 11.52 5.61
C PRO A 493 -5.27 12.19 4.41
N GLN A 494 -5.94 13.21 3.86
CA GLN A 494 -5.36 14.16 2.91
C GLN A 494 -4.45 15.16 3.66
N PRO A 495 -3.40 15.70 3.01
CA PRO A 495 -2.62 16.78 3.57
C PRO A 495 -3.44 18.07 3.60
N VAL A 496 -3.57 18.66 4.79
CA VAL A 496 -4.22 19.96 5.00
C VAL A 496 -3.24 21.04 4.56
N SER A 497 -3.64 21.87 3.60
CA SER A 497 -2.90 23.08 3.20
C SER A 497 -3.57 24.30 3.85
N PRO A 498 -2.82 25.31 4.29
CA PRO A 498 -3.35 26.44 5.05
C PRO A 498 -4.21 27.37 4.18
N GLU A 499 -5.32 27.81 4.76
CA GLU A 499 -6.18 28.87 4.25
C GLU A 499 -5.42 30.21 4.26
N VAL A 500 -5.47 30.96 3.15
CA VAL A 500 -5.24 32.41 3.16
C VAL A 500 -6.36 33.09 2.39
N ILE A 501 -6.93 34.06 3.09
CA ILE A 501 -8.05 34.93 2.73
C ILE A 501 -7.69 35.84 1.56
N SER A 502 -8.71 36.15 0.76
CA SER A 502 -8.72 36.91 -0.49
C SER A 502 -8.34 38.40 -0.39
N ASP A 503 -7.85 38.89 -1.54
CA ASP A 503 -7.44 40.23 -1.93
C ASP A 503 -8.40 41.40 -1.69
N ALA A 504 -7.83 42.61 -1.57
CA ALA A 504 -8.26 43.90 -2.15
C ALA A 504 -7.13 44.93 -1.94
N GLU A 505 -6.79 45.94 -2.76
CA GLU A 505 -7.00 46.33 -4.15
C GLU A 505 -6.11 47.61 -4.35
N VAL A 506 -5.67 47.92 -5.59
CA VAL A 506 -5.32 49.28 -6.14
C VAL A 506 -3.91 49.96 -5.94
N SER A 507 -3.18 50.02 -7.07
CA SER A 507 -2.36 51.12 -7.70
C SER A 507 -0.93 51.57 -7.27
N PRO A 508 -0.04 51.94 -8.24
CA PRO A 508 1.34 52.45 -8.06
C PRO A 508 1.45 54.00 -8.34
N PRO A 509 2.61 54.67 -8.63
CA PRO A 509 4.07 54.41 -8.41
C PRO A 509 4.84 55.64 -7.81
N LYS A 510 6.16 55.52 -7.52
CA LYS A 510 7.30 56.36 -8.04
C LYS A 510 8.51 56.59 -7.09
N GLN A 511 9.69 56.33 -7.69
CA GLN A 511 10.97 57.10 -7.71
C GLN A 511 11.73 57.47 -6.41
N ALA A 512 12.95 56.94 -6.27
CA ALA A 512 14.25 57.65 -6.42
C ALA A 512 15.36 57.12 -5.47
N ALA A 513 16.57 56.95 -6.00
CA ALA A 513 17.85 56.65 -5.33
C ALA A 513 18.55 57.96 -4.83
N PRO A 514 19.84 58.05 -4.42
CA PRO A 514 20.91 57.05 -4.13
C PRO A 514 21.84 57.35 -2.89
N VAL A 515 22.60 56.33 -2.40
CA VAL A 515 23.95 56.23 -1.68
C VAL A 515 24.61 57.39 -0.86
N PRO A 516 25.75 57.23 -0.11
CA PRO A 516 26.50 56.04 0.42
C PRO A 516 27.12 56.16 1.86
N GLY A 517 27.51 55.01 2.46
CA GLY A 517 28.89 54.77 2.98
C GLY A 517 29.22 54.85 4.49
N THR A 518 29.61 53.68 5.06
CA THR A 518 30.75 53.44 6.02
C THR A 518 30.71 54.08 7.44
N THR A 519 31.03 53.50 8.61
CA THR A 519 31.55 52.19 9.10
C THR A 519 31.46 52.16 10.66
N TYR A 520 31.47 50.94 11.25
CA TYR A 520 31.87 50.53 12.64
C TYR A 520 30.96 50.75 13.88
N LEU A 521 30.68 49.60 14.56
CA LEU A 521 30.62 49.27 16.01
C LEU A 521 30.03 50.33 16.98
N GLN A 522 29.03 50.12 17.84
CA GLN A 522 28.75 49.05 18.81
C GLN A 522 27.37 49.33 19.47
N THR A 523 26.61 48.29 19.88
CA THR A 523 25.57 48.24 20.96
C THR A 523 24.49 49.35 21.02
N SER A 524 23.18 49.08 20.91
CA SER A 524 22.32 48.50 21.97
C SER A 524 20.87 48.31 21.44
N ASP A 525 20.19 47.26 21.93
CA ASP A 525 18.74 47.04 22.11
C ASP A 525 17.70 47.77 21.23
N THR A 526 16.99 47.01 20.38
CA THR A 526 15.54 46.72 20.54
C THR A 526 14.99 45.85 19.40
N VAL A 527 14.38 44.72 19.79
CA VAL A 527 13.25 43.97 19.19
C VAL A 527 13.00 44.12 17.67
N LYS A 528 13.25 43.01 16.94
CA LYS A 528 12.42 42.48 15.82
C LYS A 528 13.04 41.16 15.34
N LEU A 529 12.58 40.03 15.87
CA LEU A 529 12.95 38.71 15.34
C LEU A 529 12.13 38.48 14.06
N SER A 530 12.80 38.66 12.92
CA SER A 530 12.26 38.39 11.60
C SER A 530 11.97 36.89 11.44
N THR A 531 10.69 36.59 11.24
CA THR A 531 10.18 35.32 10.74
C THR A 531 10.71 35.11 9.32
N THR A 532 11.79 34.33 9.21
CA THR A 532 12.13 33.64 7.96
C THR A 532 11.41 32.29 7.95
N PRO A 533 10.76 31.90 6.82
CA PRO A 533 10.08 30.63 6.73
C PRO A 533 11.15 29.55 6.62
N VAL A 534 11.35 28.82 7.73
CA VAL A 534 12.25 27.66 7.78
C VAL A 534 11.70 26.62 6.82
N SER A 535 12.53 26.35 5.81
CA SER A 535 12.33 25.28 4.83
C SER A 535 12.31 23.93 5.55
N ASP A 536 11.38 23.08 5.14
CA ASP A 536 11.07 21.76 5.68
C ASP A 536 12.15 20.71 5.29
N GLU A 537 13.43 21.03 5.54
CA GLU A 537 14.56 20.10 5.45
C GLU A 537 14.87 19.54 6.84
N LEU A 538 14.10 18.52 7.24
CA LEU A 538 14.40 17.72 8.43
C LEU A 538 15.76 17.03 8.29
N ARG A 539 16.73 17.53 9.06
CA ARG A 539 18.08 17.01 9.35
C ARG A 539 18.20 15.48 9.16
N LEU A 540 18.79 15.05 8.05
CA LEU A 540 18.98 13.63 7.73
C LEU A 540 20.43 13.27 7.41
N HIS A 541 21.41 13.72 8.20
CA HIS A 541 22.80 13.25 8.07
C HIS A 541 23.55 13.23 9.42
N ARG A 542 23.38 12.17 10.20
CA ARG A 542 24.43 11.67 11.10
C ARG A 542 24.82 10.26 10.67
N ALA A 543 26.11 10.04 10.40
CA ALA A 543 26.63 8.70 10.18
C ALA A 543 26.39 7.86 11.45
N ARG A 544 25.93 6.61 11.30
CA ARG A 544 25.65 5.71 12.43
C ARG A 544 26.93 5.53 13.25
N ARG A 545 26.88 5.83 14.55
CA ARG A 545 27.98 5.64 15.48
C ARG A 545 28.14 4.14 15.76
N PRO A 546 29.30 3.52 15.47
CA PRO A 546 29.58 2.16 15.92
C PRO A 546 29.70 2.18 17.45
N VAL A 547 28.92 1.31 18.11
CA VAL A 547 28.95 1.15 19.57
C VAL A 547 29.64 -0.17 19.88
N LEU A 548 30.83 -0.07 20.46
CA LEU A 548 31.69 -1.21 20.84
C LEU A 548 31.78 -1.37 22.36
N LEU A 549 30.80 -0.83 23.11
CA LEU A 549 30.73 -0.97 24.56
C LEU A 549 30.41 -2.43 24.91
N GLU A 550 31.24 -3.06 25.74
CA GLU A 550 31.07 -4.46 26.17
C GLU A 550 29.71 -4.68 26.86
N SER A 551 29.25 -3.71 27.65
CA SER A 551 27.92 -3.71 28.27
C SER A 551 26.76 -3.79 27.26
N VAL A 552 26.90 -3.16 26.09
CA VAL A 552 25.87 -3.15 25.03
C VAL A 552 25.98 -4.41 24.17
N LEU A 553 27.19 -4.89 23.89
CA LEU A 553 27.42 -6.13 23.16
C LEU A 553 26.87 -7.34 23.94
N THR A 554 27.17 -7.44 25.23
CA THR A 554 26.61 -8.47 26.12
C THR A 554 25.09 -8.44 26.18
N MET A 555 24.47 -7.25 26.18
CA MET A 555 23.00 -7.12 26.08
C MET A 555 22.45 -7.63 24.74
N ARG A 556 23.14 -7.38 23.63
CA ARG A 556 22.75 -7.89 22.30
C ARG A 556 22.87 -9.40 22.21
N GLU A 557 24.00 -9.94 22.65
CA GLU A 557 24.25 -11.39 22.73
C GLU A 557 23.21 -12.08 23.62
N ALA A 558 22.85 -11.48 24.76
CA ALA A 558 21.80 -12.02 25.62
C ALA A 558 20.40 -12.00 24.98
N ILE A 559 20.12 -11.09 24.05
CA ILE A 559 18.87 -11.10 23.28
C ILE A 559 18.91 -12.23 22.24
N GLU A 560 20.01 -12.35 21.51
CA GLU A 560 20.20 -13.38 20.47
C GLU A 560 20.19 -14.80 21.06
N ALA A 561 20.87 -15.02 22.18
CA ALA A 561 20.92 -16.32 22.87
C ALA A 561 19.55 -16.80 23.38
N ARG A 562 18.61 -15.88 23.64
CA ARG A 562 17.24 -16.22 24.07
C ARG A 562 16.27 -16.39 22.91
N ALA A 563 16.66 -16.02 21.69
CA ALA A 563 15.78 -16.02 20.54
C ALA A 563 15.43 -17.46 20.11
N SER A 564 14.15 -17.70 19.85
CA SER A 564 13.66 -18.99 19.36
C SER A 564 13.22 -18.87 17.90
N ALA A 565 13.72 -19.78 17.07
CA ALA A 565 13.33 -19.87 15.65
C ALA A 565 11.84 -20.17 15.50
N ASP A 566 11.30 -21.09 16.30
CA ASP A 566 9.88 -21.49 16.26
C ASP A 566 8.94 -20.35 16.62
N ALA A 567 9.24 -19.63 17.69
CA ALA A 567 8.47 -18.45 18.11
C ALA A 567 8.52 -17.34 17.04
N ARG A 568 9.65 -17.19 16.37
CA ARG A 568 9.83 -16.21 15.29
C ARG A 568 9.05 -16.59 14.03
N SER A 569 9.05 -17.86 13.63
CA SER A 569 8.26 -18.34 12.49
C SER A 569 6.77 -18.14 12.74
N LEU A 570 6.32 -18.49 13.95
CA LEU A 570 4.93 -18.31 14.36
C LEU A 570 4.47 -16.85 14.24
N LEU A 571 5.23 -15.90 14.80
CA LEU A 571 4.86 -14.49 14.71
C LEU A 571 4.85 -13.98 13.26
N ARG A 572 5.79 -14.41 12.41
CA ARG A 572 5.87 -13.99 11.00
C ARG A 572 4.65 -14.40 10.17
N GLU A 573 4.12 -15.59 10.43
CA GLU A 573 2.98 -16.16 9.70
C GLU A 573 1.62 -15.70 10.22
N CYS A 574 1.55 -15.16 11.44
CA CYS A 574 0.32 -14.65 12.02
C CYS A 574 -0.31 -13.57 11.12
N VAL A 575 -1.60 -13.65 10.85
CA VAL A 575 -2.41 -12.64 10.14
C VAL A 575 -3.33 -11.95 11.14
N PHE A 576 -3.49 -10.63 11.06
CA PHE A 576 -4.36 -9.89 11.98
C PHE A 576 -5.84 -10.14 11.67
N VAL A 577 -6.63 -10.47 12.69
CA VAL A 577 -8.09 -10.68 12.56
C VAL A 577 -8.87 -9.48 13.12
N GLY A 578 -8.51 -9.01 14.32
CA GLY A 578 -9.17 -7.88 14.99
C GLY A 578 -8.74 -7.70 16.45
N CYS A 579 -9.05 -6.56 17.05
CA CYS A 579 -8.76 -6.30 18.47
C CYS A 579 -9.93 -6.74 19.37
N VAL A 580 -9.66 -7.57 20.38
CA VAL A 580 -10.65 -7.94 21.42
C VAL A 580 -10.70 -6.85 22.48
N SER A 581 -9.55 -6.27 22.78
CA SER A 581 -9.39 -5.22 23.77
C SER A 581 -8.18 -4.35 23.44
N ARG A 582 -7.90 -3.30 24.21
CA ARG A 582 -6.68 -2.51 23.99
C ARG A 582 -5.40 -3.30 24.33
N SER A 583 -5.53 -4.39 25.10
CA SER A 583 -4.40 -5.21 25.54
C SER A 583 -4.24 -6.52 24.75
N ASN A 584 -5.30 -7.00 24.08
CA ASN A 584 -5.33 -8.29 23.39
C ASN A 584 -5.92 -8.17 21.98
N CYS A 585 -5.34 -8.88 21.01
CA CYS A 585 -5.89 -9.00 19.67
C CYS A 585 -5.93 -10.45 19.19
N LEU A 586 -6.78 -10.73 18.23
CA LEU A 586 -6.88 -12.02 17.56
C LEU A 586 -5.98 -12.04 16.33
N VAL A 587 -5.20 -13.11 16.21
CA VAL A 587 -4.37 -13.40 15.06
C VAL A 587 -4.62 -14.83 14.58
N GLN A 588 -4.64 -15.02 13.27
CA GLN A 588 -4.78 -16.32 12.64
C GLN A 588 -3.41 -16.82 12.20
N GLN A 589 -3.08 -18.07 12.52
CA GLN A 589 -1.91 -18.75 11.97
C GLN A 589 -2.37 -20.06 11.33
N SER A 590 -2.30 -20.14 10.00
CA SER A 590 -2.79 -21.30 9.23
C SER A 590 -4.24 -21.66 9.61
N THR A 591 -4.45 -22.81 10.26
CA THR A 591 -5.77 -23.29 10.72
C THR A 591 -6.07 -22.94 12.19
N ASN A 592 -5.16 -22.28 12.90
CA ASN A 592 -5.30 -21.95 14.32
C ASN A 592 -5.73 -20.49 14.50
N LEU A 593 -6.67 -20.26 15.42
CA LEU A 593 -7.00 -18.93 15.92
C LEU A 593 -6.31 -18.71 17.27
N LEU A 594 -5.47 -17.68 17.34
CA LEU A 594 -4.64 -17.36 18.50
C LEU A 594 -5.07 -16.02 19.10
N LEU A 595 -5.15 -15.96 20.43
CA LEU A 595 -5.23 -14.72 21.20
C LEU A 595 -3.81 -14.23 21.51
N MET A 596 -3.47 -13.06 20.98
CA MET A 596 -2.17 -12.43 21.17
C MET A 596 -2.26 -11.30 22.20
N ARG A 597 -1.50 -11.40 23.29
CA ARG A 597 -1.34 -10.35 24.29
C ARG A 597 -0.29 -9.36 23.82
N LEU A 598 -0.71 -8.13 23.55
CA LEU A 598 0.13 -7.11 22.95
C LEU A 598 1.20 -6.61 23.93
N HIS A 599 0.83 -6.36 25.18
CA HIS A 599 1.72 -5.75 26.17
C HIS A 599 3.10 -6.44 26.32
N PRO A 600 3.20 -7.76 26.56
CA PRO A 600 4.51 -8.41 26.69
C PRO A 600 5.37 -8.31 25.42
N LEU A 601 4.75 -8.46 24.24
CA LEU A 601 5.44 -8.42 22.94
C LEU A 601 5.92 -7.01 22.60
N VAL A 602 5.06 -6.00 22.77
CA VAL A 602 5.39 -4.59 22.50
C VAL A 602 6.46 -4.08 23.47
N ARG A 603 6.40 -4.50 24.74
CA ARG A 603 7.43 -4.17 25.73
C ARG A 603 8.80 -4.74 25.34
N GLU A 604 8.83 -5.98 24.88
CA GLU A 604 10.08 -6.59 24.43
C GLU A 604 10.58 -5.95 23.14
N LEU A 605 9.68 -5.62 22.20
CA LEU A 605 10.02 -4.94 20.95
C LEU A 605 10.72 -3.61 21.20
N PHE A 606 10.16 -2.76 22.07
CA PHE A 606 10.80 -1.48 22.38
C PHE A 606 12.11 -1.63 23.15
N TYR A 607 12.24 -2.67 23.99
CA TYR A 607 13.53 -2.97 24.65
C TYR A 607 14.60 -3.34 23.62
N GLN A 608 14.26 -4.20 22.65
CA GLN A 608 15.19 -4.59 21.59
C GLN A 608 15.52 -3.42 20.66
N LEU A 609 14.56 -2.54 20.35
CA LEU A 609 14.81 -1.30 19.59
C LEU A 609 15.78 -0.36 20.33
N MET A 610 15.63 -0.22 21.65
CA MET A 610 16.55 0.56 22.48
C MET A 610 17.99 0.00 22.41
N VAL A 611 18.17 -1.31 22.53
CA VAL A 611 19.49 -1.95 22.52
C VAL A 611 20.10 -2.00 21.10
N ALA A 612 19.30 -2.26 20.07
CA ALA A 612 19.75 -2.34 18.68
C ALA A 612 20.24 -0.97 18.15
N ASN A 613 19.55 0.10 18.53
CA ASN A 613 19.84 1.46 18.08
C ASN A 613 20.51 2.33 19.15
N PHE A 614 21.15 1.71 20.15
CA PHE A 614 21.87 2.41 21.21
C PHE A 614 22.77 3.52 20.65
N ALA A 615 22.71 4.73 21.22
CA ALA A 615 23.40 5.94 20.76
C ALA A 615 23.05 6.44 19.33
N ASN A 616 22.02 5.87 18.72
CA ASN A 616 21.61 6.14 17.34
C ASN A 616 20.08 6.32 17.22
N HIS A 617 19.40 6.69 18.31
CA HIS A 617 17.97 6.99 18.29
C HIS A 617 17.73 8.36 17.65
N GLY A 618 16.54 8.53 17.05
CA GLY A 618 16.07 9.87 16.71
C GLY A 618 15.59 10.61 17.96
N GLU A 619 15.35 11.91 17.85
CA GLU A 619 14.79 12.74 18.91
C GLU A 619 13.31 13.03 18.62
N MET A 620 12.44 12.67 19.57
CA MET A 620 11.04 13.10 19.58
C MET A 620 10.95 14.37 20.42
N LEU A 621 10.81 15.53 19.76
CA LEU A 621 10.70 16.83 20.41
C LEU A 621 9.31 17.00 21.03
N LEU A 622 9.27 17.43 22.30
CA LEU A 622 8.02 17.80 22.96
C LEU A 622 7.60 19.19 22.49
N SER A 623 6.33 19.36 22.12
CA SER A 623 5.78 20.65 21.68
C SER A 623 5.94 21.74 22.74
N THR A 624 5.86 21.35 24.01
CA THR A 624 6.19 22.18 25.15
C THR A 624 7.24 21.47 26.00
N PRO A 625 8.35 22.14 26.38
CA PRO A 625 9.30 21.58 27.33
C PRO A 625 8.58 21.20 28.62
N ALA A 626 8.85 19.99 29.11
CA ALA A 626 8.07 19.41 30.19
C ALA A 626 8.80 19.58 31.53
N PRO A 627 8.20 20.28 32.53
CA PRO A 627 8.89 20.63 33.76
C PRO A 627 9.15 19.39 34.62
N VAL A 628 10.41 19.00 34.74
CA VAL A 628 10.84 17.74 35.35
C VAL A 628 10.44 17.69 36.83
N ARG A 629 10.62 18.79 37.56
CA ARG A 629 10.30 18.88 39.00
C ARG A 629 8.81 18.60 39.27
N THR A 630 7.94 19.24 38.50
CA THR A 630 6.49 19.07 38.61
C THR A 630 6.07 17.65 38.27
N LEU A 631 6.60 17.09 37.17
CA LEU A 631 6.29 15.73 36.75
C LEU A 631 6.80 14.66 37.73
N LEU A 632 8.00 14.83 38.30
CA LEU A 632 8.52 13.94 39.34
C LEU A 632 7.64 13.95 40.58
N SER A 633 7.21 15.14 41.02
CA SER A 633 6.32 15.27 42.18
C SER A 633 4.98 14.53 41.95
N LEU A 634 4.40 14.65 40.74
CA LEU A 634 3.16 13.98 40.36
C LEU A 634 3.33 12.45 40.25
N GLY A 635 4.44 12.00 39.67
CA GLY A 635 4.79 10.59 39.53
C GLY A 635 5.02 9.90 40.88
N LEU A 636 5.72 10.56 41.80
CA LEU A 636 6.04 10.04 43.13
C LEU A 636 4.81 10.02 44.04
N ARG A 637 3.95 11.05 44.01
CA ARG A 637 2.65 11.03 44.73
C ARG A 637 1.76 9.87 44.30
N ARG A 638 1.79 9.52 43.00
CA ARG A 638 1.04 8.37 42.47
C ARG A 638 1.65 7.03 42.86
N ALA A 639 2.96 6.96 43.06
CA ALA A 639 3.67 5.75 43.49
C ALA A 639 3.56 5.52 45.01
N PHE A 640 3.55 6.60 45.79
CA PHE A 640 3.52 6.59 47.25
C PHE A 640 2.28 7.33 47.76
N SER A 641 1.15 6.63 47.84
CA SER A 641 -0.10 7.21 48.35
C SER A 641 -0.10 7.46 49.87
N LYS A 642 0.94 7.01 50.60
CA LYS A 642 1.02 7.02 52.07
C LYS A 642 2.20 7.83 52.64
N THR A 643 3.03 8.46 51.80
CA THR A 643 4.26 9.15 52.24
C THR A 643 4.02 10.65 52.43
N SER A 644 4.69 11.26 53.41
CA SER A 644 4.57 12.69 53.71
C SER A 644 5.08 13.56 52.54
N ALA A 645 4.44 14.72 52.33
CA ALA A 645 4.80 15.62 51.22
C ALA A 645 6.25 16.14 51.30
N GLY A 646 6.80 16.24 52.51
CA GLY A 646 8.19 16.66 52.76
C GLY A 646 9.22 15.64 52.28
N GLU A 647 9.00 14.35 52.52
CA GLU A 647 9.89 13.28 52.04
C GLU A 647 9.89 13.19 50.50
N ILE A 648 8.72 13.37 49.87
CA ILE A 648 8.61 13.42 48.41
C ILE A 648 9.42 14.59 47.84
N ALA A 649 9.39 15.76 48.46
CA ALA A 649 10.18 16.91 48.01
C ALA A 649 11.69 16.64 48.02
N VAL A 650 12.21 15.99 49.07
CA VAL A 650 13.62 15.59 49.15
C VAL A 650 14.01 14.61 48.04
N ILE A 651 13.13 13.65 47.72
CA ILE A 651 13.36 12.70 46.62
C ILE A 651 13.30 13.41 45.26
N VAL A 652 12.39 14.37 45.08
CA VAL A 652 12.30 15.18 43.86
C VAL A 652 13.58 15.98 43.65
N ASP A 653 14.10 16.65 44.68
CA ASP A 653 15.32 17.47 44.56
C ASP A 653 16.56 16.62 44.26
N LYS A 654 16.70 15.47 44.93
CA LYS A 654 17.74 14.49 44.58
C LYS A 654 17.57 13.98 43.14
N GLY A 655 16.33 13.72 42.72
CA GLY A 655 16.02 13.26 41.36
C GLY A 655 16.37 14.28 40.28
N CYS A 656 16.03 15.55 40.49
CA CYS A 656 16.42 16.65 39.59
C CYS A 656 17.95 16.75 39.50
N SER A 657 18.67 16.69 40.62
CA SER A 657 20.14 16.73 40.62
C SER A 657 20.78 15.55 39.87
N ILE A 658 20.21 14.35 39.98
CA ILE A 658 20.70 13.17 39.24
C ILE A 658 20.50 13.35 37.73
N LEU A 659 19.31 13.79 37.31
CA LEU A 659 18.99 13.97 35.89
C LEU A 659 19.81 15.10 35.26
N GLU A 660 20.04 16.18 36.00
CA GLU A 660 20.91 17.29 35.56
C GLU A 660 22.37 16.83 35.40
N LYS A 661 22.93 16.12 36.38
CA LYS A 661 24.31 15.57 36.31
C LYS A 661 24.50 14.53 35.21
N ARG A 662 23.45 13.80 34.83
CA ARG A 662 23.50 12.73 33.82
C ARG A 662 22.87 13.13 32.49
N SER A 663 22.49 14.40 32.33
CA SER A 663 21.83 14.96 31.13
C SER A 663 22.61 14.70 29.85
N ALA A 664 23.92 14.94 29.85
CA ALA A 664 24.79 14.69 28.69
C ALA A 664 24.79 13.22 28.25
N MET A 665 24.80 12.28 29.21
CA MET A 665 24.76 10.84 28.93
C MET A 665 23.40 10.40 28.40
N LEU A 666 22.32 10.91 29.00
CA LEU A 666 20.94 10.67 28.57
C LEU A 666 20.70 11.18 27.14
N TRP A 667 21.30 12.32 26.79
CA TRP A 667 21.19 12.87 25.45
C TRP A 667 22.04 12.08 24.43
N ASP A 668 23.31 11.80 24.72
CA ASP A 668 24.22 11.13 23.78
C ASP A 668 23.81 9.67 23.49
N TYR A 669 23.39 8.92 24.50
CA TYR A 669 23.06 7.49 24.32
C TYR A 669 21.59 7.21 24.07
N PHE A 670 20.68 8.01 24.63
CA PHE A 670 19.24 7.73 24.62
C PHE A 670 18.41 8.84 23.96
N SER A 671 19.03 9.91 23.44
CA SER A 671 18.31 11.03 22.80
C SER A 671 17.29 11.71 23.71
N MET A 672 17.55 11.68 25.03
CA MET A 672 16.73 12.34 26.06
C MET A 672 17.42 13.64 26.51
N LYS A 673 16.97 14.78 25.98
CA LYS A 673 17.54 16.08 26.27
C LYS A 673 16.85 16.69 27.49
N VAL A 674 17.64 16.92 28.53
CA VAL A 674 17.21 17.56 29.80
C VAL A 674 18.12 18.74 30.06
N GLU A 675 17.58 19.95 30.11
CA GLU A 675 18.34 21.19 30.31
C GLU A 675 17.61 22.13 31.27
N THR A 676 18.37 22.97 31.96
CA THR A 676 17.83 24.01 32.84
C THR A 676 17.54 25.25 32.00
N ASP A 677 16.30 25.71 32.03
CA ASP A 677 15.84 26.88 31.27
C ASP A 677 16.36 28.20 31.89
N GLU A 678 16.15 29.32 31.20
CA GLU A 678 16.57 30.67 31.64
C GLU A 678 16.03 31.05 33.03
N TYR A 679 14.91 30.45 33.43
CA TYR A 679 14.27 30.64 34.74
C TYR A 679 14.78 29.68 35.84
N GLY A 680 15.84 28.90 35.59
CA GLY A 680 16.41 27.96 36.56
C GLY A 680 15.58 26.70 36.77
N VAL A 681 14.63 26.39 35.88
CA VAL A 681 13.78 25.19 35.98
C VAL A 681 14.29 24.10 35.06
N LEU A 682 14.48 22.89 35.58
CA LEU A 682 14.90 21.73 34.80
C LEU A 682 13.75 21.24 33.90
N GLN A 683 13.97 21.26 32.58
CA GLN A 683 12.99 20.91 31.54
C GLN A 683 13.44 19.69 30.74
N LEU A 684 12.49 18.82 30.40
CA LEU A 684 12.67 17.74 29.43
C LEU A 684 12.23 18.24 28.05
N TYR A 685 13.14 18.23 27.08
CA TYR A 685 12.87 18.69 25.72
C TYR A 685 12.58 17.53 24.75
N THR A 686 13.29 16.42 24.89
CA THR A 686 13.18 15.30 23.93
C THR A 686 13.05 13.94 24.60
N LEU A 687 12.41 13.02 23.89
CA LEU A 687 12.32 11.60 24.19
C LEU A 687 12.91 10.78 23.03
N PRO A 688 13.24 9.49 23.24
CA PRO A 688 13.78 8.65 22.17
C PRO A 688 12.74 8.39 21.08
N PHE A 689 13.06 8.66 19.82
CA PHE A 689 12.22 8.25 18.71
C PHE A 689 12.52 6.80 18.35
N LEU A 690 11.60 5.89 18.73
CA LEU A 690 11.80 4.44 18.59
C LEU A 690 11.08 3.83 17.37
N MET A 691 9.97 4.42 16.94
CA MET A 691 9.13 3.86 15.89
C MET A 691 8.33 4.95 15.18
N ASP A 692 8.27 4.89 13.85
CA ASP A 692 7.47 5.81 13.05
C ASP A 692 5.97 5.62 13.32
N ARG A 693 5.23 6.74 13.36
CA ARG A 693 3.77 6.79 13.61
C ARG A 693 3.32 6.16 14.94
N PHE A 694 4.23 6.01 15.91
CA PHE A 694 3.91 5.58 17.26
C PHE A 694 4.28 6.66 18.28
N ILE A 695 3.30 7.08 19.07
CA ILE A 695 3.49 8.05 20.16
C ILE A 695 3.10 7.34 21.47
N PRO A 696 3.99 7.30 22.48
CA PRO A 696 3.66 6.71 23.78
C PRO A 696 2.60 7.53 24.51
N ASP A 697 1.88 6.89 25.44
CA ASP A 697 0.86 7.59 26.24
C ASP A 697 1.52 8.58 27.23
N MET A 698 1.48 9.86 26.86
CA MET A 698 2.11 10.95 27.61
C MET A 698 1.53 11.16 29.01
N ARG A 699 0.32 10.64 29.31
CA ARG A 699 -0.26 10.64 30.67
C ARG A 699 0.58 9.84 31.66
N HIS A 700 1.50 9.03 31.17
CA HIS A 700 2.39 8.20 31.97
C HIS A 700 3.82 8.73 32.06
N LEU A 701 4.10 9.88 31.46
CA LEU A 701 5.39 10.56 31.57
C LEU A 701 5.81 10.82 33.03
N PRO A 702 4.92 11.25 33.95
CA PRO A 702 5.27 11.40 35.38
C PRO A 702 5.77 10.10 36.01
N THR A 703 5.08 8.97 35.72
CA THR A 703 5.47 7.66 36.23
C THR A 703 6.79 7.19 35.62
N PHE A 704 7.03 7.48 34.35
CA PHE A 704 8.30 7.16 33.68
C PHE A 704 9.48 7.87 34.35
N LEU A 705 9.39 9.19 34.55
CA LEU A 705 10.47 9.96 35.19
C LEU A 705 10.72 9.50 36.63
N ALA A 706 9.65 9.22 37.40
CA ALA A 706 9.79 8.71 38.77
C ALA A 706 10.49 7.34 38.81
N ARG A 707 10.23 6.46 37.83
CA ARG A 707 10.92 5.16 37.71
C ARG A 707 12.36 5.33 37.25
N LEU A 708 12.63 6.25 36.34
CA LEU A 708 13.99 6.54 35.86
C LEU A 708 14.91 6.96 37.02
N VAL A 709 14.43 7.81 37.93
CA VAL A 709 15.21 8.25 39.09
C VAL A 709 15.41 7.13 40.12
N ARG A 710 14.38 6.29 40.35
CA ARG A 710 14.35 5.32 41.46
C ARG A 710 14.90 3.93 41.13
N GLU A 711 14.65 3.45 39.92
CA GLU A 711 14.93 2.05 39.53
C GLU A 711 16.26 1.91 38.76
N VAL A 712 16.83 3.01 38.26
CA VAL A 712 18.11 2.95 37.53
C VAL A 712 19.27 2.90 38.52
N ASN A 713 20.12 1.90 38.37
CA ASN A 713 21.41 1.86 39.03
C ASN A 713 22.41 2.72 38.26
N TRP A 714 22.66 3.94 38.72
CA TRP A 714 23.54 4.91 38.04
C TRP A 714 25.05 4.67 38.26
N ASN A 715 25.42 3.66 39.06
CA ASN A 715 26.81 3.40 39.46
C ASN A 715 27.48 2.34 38.59
N GLU A 716 26.73 1.39 38.05
CA GLU A 716 27.22 0.30 37.21
C GLU A 716 26.75 0.47 35.77
N GLU A 717 27.67 0.54 34.82
CA GLU A 717 27.36 0.83 33.40
C GLU A 717 26.32 -0.13 32.81
N GLY A 718 26.56 -1.45 32.91
CA GLY A 718 25.66 -2.45 32.33
C GLY A 718 24.27 -2.46 32.97
N ALA A 719 24.20 -2.34 34.31
CA ALA A 719 22.92 -2.25 35.01
C ALA A 719 22.19 -0.94 34.71
N CYS A 720 22.92 0.18 34.58
CA CYS A 720 22.39 1.48 34.20
C CYS A 720 21.70 1.43 32.84
N PHE A 721 22.43 1.00 31.81
CA PHE A 721 21.91 0.95 30.43
C PHE A 721 20.73 -0.02 30.31
N SER A 722 20.84 -1.21 30.90
CA SER A 722 19.76 -2.20 30.90
C SER A 722 18.49 -1.66 31.58
N SER A 723 18.63 -1.00 32.73
CA SER A 723 17.49 -0.41 33.46
C SER A 723 16.84 0.73 32.67
N ILE A 724 17.61 1.65 32.07
CA ILE A 724 17.06 2.74 31.24
C ILE A 724 16.29 2.18 30.04
N CYS A 725 16.88 1.22 29.32
CA CYS A 725 16.22 0.55 28.18
C CYS A 725 14.91 -0.12 28.60
N ARG A 726 14.88 -0.84 29.72
CA ARG A 726 13.68 -1.53 30.23
C ARG A 726 12.59 -0.57 30.71
N ILE A 727 12.96 0.50 31.41
CA ILE A 727 12.01 1.50 31.91
C ILE A 727 11.39 2.26 30.72
N THR A 728 12.21 2.63 29.74
CA THR A 728 11.76 3.29 28.50
C THR A 728 10.82 2.36 27.72
N ALA A 729 11.21 1.11 27.50
CA ALA A 729 10.35 0.15 26.84
C ALA A 729 9.01 -0.07 27.57
N SER A 730 9.04 -0.06 28.90
CA SER A 730 7.82 -0.16 29.72
C SER A 730 6.94 1.09 29.64
N PHE A 731 7.50 2.28 29.41
CA PHE A 731 6.74 3.50 29.18
C PHE A 731 6.04 3.46 27.82
N TYR A 732 6.75 3.02 26.77
CA TYR A 732 6.20 2.91 25.42
C TYR A 732 5.15 1.79 25.28
N ALA A 733 5.27 0.70 26.05
CA ALA A 733 4.39 -0.45 25.93
C ALA A 733 3.18 -0.50 26.89
N LYS A 734 3.01 0.49 27.76
CA LYS A 734 2.19 0.37 28.98
C LYS A 734 0.75 -0.15 28.76
N ARG A 735 0.29 -0.97 29.72
CA ARG A 735 -1.06 -1.59 29.76
C ARG A 735 -2.15 -0.53 29.78
N VAL A 736 -2.93 -0.45 28.72
CA VAL A 736 -4.23 0.22 28.78
C VAL A 736 -5.21 -0.74 29.44
N LYS A 737 -5.75 -0.38 30.62
CA LYS A 737 -6.88 -1.09 31.21
C LYS A 737 -8.14 -0.66 30.46
N ASP A 738 -8.91 -1.62 29.96
CA ASP A 738 -10.18 -1.34 29.30
C ASP A 738 -11.19 -0.83 30.34
N ALA A 739 -11.56 0.44 30.26
CA ALA A 739 -12.74 0.95 30.95
C ALA A 739 -13.94 0.79 30.01
N VAL A 740 -14.47 -0.43 29.87
CA VAL A 740 -15.71 -0.67 29.12
C VAL A 740 -16.56 -1.69 29.87
N LYS A 741 -17.71 -1.22 30.40
CA LYS A 741 -18.86 -2.08 30.70
C LYS A 741 -19.31 -2.69 29.38
N LEU A 742 -19.04 -3.97 29.17
CA LEU A 742 -19.62 -4.74 28.08
C LEU A 742 -21.14 -4.81 28.30
N LYS A 743 -21.93 -4.24 27.38
CA LYS A 743 -23.35 -4.62 27.27
C LYS A 743 -23.39 -6.09 26.81
N PRO A 744 -24.17 -6.97 27.46
CA PRO A 744 -24.34 -8.33 26.98
C PRO A 744 -24.97 -8.31 25.58
N ALA A 745 -24.59 -9.28 24.75
CA ALA A 745 -25.07 -9.41 23.38
C ALA A 745 -26.56 -9.79 23.36
N MET A 746 -27.27 -9.37 22.30
CA MET A 746 -28.65 -9.76 22.01
C MET A 746 -28.84 -11.28 22.10
N GLY A 747 -29.58 -11.74 23.11
CA GLY A 747 -29.99 -13.14 23.24
C GLY A 747 -29.92 -13.74 24.65
N GLU A 748 -29.19 -13.13 25.58
CA GLU A 748 -29.17 -13.62 26.97
C GLU A 748 -30.39 -13.07 27.75
N ARG A 749 -31.42 -13.90 27.90
CA ARG A 749 -32.37 -13.75 29.00
C ARG A 749 -31.69 -14.22 30.28
N CYS A 750 -31.19 -13.28 31.08
CA CYS A 750 -30.90 -13.57 32.47
C CYS A 750 -32.18 -13.42 33.29
N ASP A 751 -32.75 -14.55 33.71
CA ASP A 751 -33.74 -14.63 34.76
C ASP A 751 -33.18 -13.98 36.03
N SER A 752 -33.79 -12.88 36.46
CA SER A 752 -33.54 -12.30 37.77
C SER A 752 -34.57 -12.82 38.76
N THR A 753 -34.28 -13.98 39.37
CA THR A 753 -34.94 -14.42 40.60
C THR A 753 -33.91 -14.97 41.58
N LEU A 754 -33.94 -14.42 42.80
CA LEU A 754 -33.27 -14.86 44.05
C LEU A 754 -31.79 -14.40 44.14
N ALA A 755 -31.31 -13.71 45.18
CA ALA A 755 -31.77 -13.60 46.56
C ALA A 755 -31.36 -12.26 47.21
N ASN A 756 -32.24 -11.77 48.10
CA ASN A 756 -32.00 -10.73 49.10
C ASN A 756 -31.22 -11.29 50.31
N SER A 757 -30.34 -10.47 50.90
CA SER A 757 -30.11 -10.31 52.36
C SER A 757 -28.99 -9.26 52.54
N SER A 758 -29.28 -7.99 52.83
CA SER A 758 -29.46 -7.36 54.16
C SER A 758 -28.17 -7.21 54.99
N ASP A 759 -27.61 -5.99 55.01
CA ASP A 759 -27.25 -5.18 56.21
C ASP A 759 -26.47 -3.92 55.76
N SER A 760 -26.98 -2.69 55.93
CA SER A 760 -26.87 -1.76 57.10
C SER A 760 -25.38 -1.47 57.45
N SER A 761 -24.85 -0.25 57.59
CA SER A 761 -25.31 1.11 57.97
C SER A 761 -24.20 2.14 57.57
N VAL A 762 -24.49 3.35 57.07
CA VAL A 762 -24.41 4.68 57.78
C VAL A 762 -23.07 4.87 58.53
N ASN A 763 -22.19 5.87 58.37
CA ASN A 763 -22.22 7.28 57.94
C ASN A 763 -20.74 7.71 57.71
N GLU A 764 -20.46 8.59 56.74
CA GLU A 764 -19.67 9.80 57.01
C GLU A 764 -19.87 10.81 55.87
N SER A 765 -20.34 11.97 56.31
CA SER A 765 -20.82 13.13 55.55
C SER A 765 -19.73 14.19 55.40
N ASP A 766 -19.79 14.88 54.26
CA ASP A 766 -19.23 16.21 53.95
C ASP A 766 -17.69 16.30 53.94
N GLU A 767 -17.03 16.74 52.86
CA GLU A 767 -17.19 18.05 52.25
C GLU A 767 -17.14 18.05 50.70
N LYS A 768 -17.97 18.92 50.13
CA LYS A 768 -17.91 19.52 48.78
C LYS A 768 -16.52 20.15 48.56
N GLU A 769 -15.93 20.29 47.38
CA GLU A 769 -16.46 20.85 46.15
C GLU A 769 -15.33 20.74 45.10
N GLY A 770 -15.63 20.31 43.87
CA GLY A 770 -14.61 20.10 42.84
C GLY A 770 -15.22 19.64 41.53
N ARG A 771 -15.91 20.58 40.89
CA ARG A 771 -16.61 20.46 39.61
C ARG A 771 -15.63 20.04 38.50
N ASP A 772 -15.52 18.74 38.22
CA ASP A 772 -14.94 18.27 36.96
C ASP A 772 -15.96 18.53 35.85
N VAL A 773 -15.77 19.68 35.20
CA VAL A 773 -16.35 20.02 33.92
C VAL A 773 -15.96 18.91 32.95
N GLU A 774 -16.93 18.11 32.52
CA GLU A 774 -16.82 17.31 31.30
C GLU A 774 -16.67 18.29 30.13
N THR A 775 -15.45 18.74 29.88
CA THR A 775 -15.05 19.25 28.58
C THR A 775 -15.22 18.10 27.61
N VAL A 776 -16.28 18.21 26.82
CA VAL A 776 -16.46 17.56 25.53
C VAL A 776 -15.15 17.71 24.76
N GLU A 777 -14.28 16.70 24.80
CA GLU A 777 -13.05 16.69 24.02
C GLU A 777 -13.45 16.62 22.55
N GLY A 778 -13.30 17.76 21.88
CA GLY A 778 -13.43 17.90 20.46
C GLY A 778 -12.43 17.02 19.73
N ASN A 779 -12.94 16.17 18.85
CA ASN A 779 -12.48 15.93 17.47
C ASN A 779 -11.00 16.24 17.14
N GLN A 780 -10.06 15.67 17.88
CA GLN A 780 -8.70 15.46 17.40
C GLN A 780 -8.62 14.06 16.77
N SER A 781 -8.07 14.01 15.57
CA SER A 781 -7.98 12.87 14.66
C SER A 781 -7.21 11.67 15.24
N SER A 782 -7.79 10.97 16.22
CA SER A 782 -7.21 9.74 16.75
C SER A 782 -7.42 8.60 15.76
N THR A 783 -6.34 8.20 15.10
CA THR A 783 -6.27 6.92 14.39
C THR A 783 -6.75 5.82 15.33
N SER A 784 -7.73 5.01 14.91
CA SER A 784 -8.28 3.93 15.74
C SER A 784 -7.13 3.07 16.30
N TRP A 785 -7.13 2.75 17.61
CA TRP A 785 -6.10 1.88 18.22
C TRP A 785 -5.90 0.56 17.46
N SER A 786 -6.98 0.03 16.86
CA SER A 786 -6.93 -1.13 15.96
C SER A 786 -5.99 -0.90 14.76
N TRP A 787 -6.03 0.29 14.18
CA TRP A 787 -5.12 0.69 13.09
C TRP A 787 -3.66 0.71 13.54
N THR A 788 -3.36 1.27 14.72
CA THR A 788 -2.00 1.29 15.27
C THR A 788 -1.48 -0.13 15.53
N VAL A 789 -2.33 -1.00 16.08
CA VAL A 789 -1.97 -2.41 16.30
C VAL A 789 -1.67 -3.10 14.97
N GLU A 790 -2.54 -2.92 13.98
CA GLU A 790 -2.45 -3.63 12.70
C GLU A 790 -1.31 -3.14 11.79
N TYR A 791 -1.18 -1.83 11.63
CA TYR A 791 -0.31 -1.24 10.60
C TYR A 791 1.03 -0.74 11.15
N VAL A 792 1.16 -0.60 12.47
CA VAL A 792 2.39 -0.08 13.11
C VAL A 792 3.04 -1.17 13.98
N LEU A 793 2.31 -1.69 14.97
CA LEU A 793 2.89 -2.63 15.95
C LEU A 793 3.09 -4.02 15.37
N LEU A 794 2.09 -4.62 14.74
CA LEU A 794 2.17 -5.98 14.22
C LEU A 794 3.27 -6.17 13.15
N PRO A 795 3.41 -5.30 12.14
CA PRO A 795 4.48 -5.40 11.17
C PRO A 795 5.85 -5.34 11.83
N SER A 796 6.00 -4.48 12.84
CA SER A 796 7.24 -4.34 13.63
C SER A 796 7.52 -5.59 14.49
N ILE A 797 6.49 -6.18 15.11
CA ILE A 797 6.60 -7.45 15.84
C ILE A 797 7.03 -8.58 14.90
N ARG A 798 6.50 -8.64 13.67
CA ARG A 798 6.86 -9.70 12.69
C ARG A 798 8.28 -9.59 12.16
N THR A 799 8.78 -8.37 12.02
CA THR A 799 10.03 -8.09 11.30
C THR A 799 11.21 -7.91 12.24
N VAL A 800 11.02 -7.16 13.33
CA VAL A 800 12.11 -6.70 14.22
C VAL A 800 12.25 -7.56 15.47
N LEU A 801 11.15 -8.02 16.07
CA LEU A 801 11.20 -8.73 17.36
C LEU A 801 11.92 -10.09 17.24
N LEU A 802 12.83 -10.35 18.17
CA LEU A 802 13.42 -11.65 18.45
C LEU A 802 12.75 -12.26 19.69
N PRO A 803 11.67 -13.05 19.55
CA PRO A 803 10.94 -13.60 20.69
C PRO A 803 11.68 -14.78 21.33
N SER A 804 11.55 -14.91 22.66
CA SER A 804 11.98 -16.12 23.37
C SER A 804 10.94 -17.22 23.32
N HIS A 805 11.37 -18.47 23.45
CA HIS A 805 10.46 -19.63 23.50
C HIS A 805 9.47 -19.50 24.67
N THR A 806 9.95 -19.10 25.86
CA THR A 806 9.12 -18.89 27.06
C THR A 806 8.06 -17.82 26.88
N MET A 807 8.31 -16.81 26.05
CA MET A 807 7.36 -15.72 25.82
C MET A 807 6.15 -16.18 25.00
N CYS A 808 6.36 -17.03 24.00
CA CYS A 808 5.31 -17.43 23.05
C CYS A 808 4.62 -18.74 23.45
N PHE A 809 5.33 -19.66 24.11
CA PHE A 809 4.83 -20.98 24.45
C PHE A 809 4.65 -21.16 25.96
N PRO A 810 3.62 -21.88 26.42
CA PRO A 810 3.43 -22.16 27.83
C PRO A 810 4.55 -23.08 28.35
N THR A 811 5.29 -22.62 29.36
CA THR A 811 6.20 -23.45 30.16
C THR A 811 5.58 -23.76 31.52
N LYS A 812 6.08 -24.80 32.21
CA LYS A 812 5.57 -25.23 33.52
C LYS A 812 5.59 -24.13 34.61
N GLU A 813 6.34 -23.05 34.39
CA GLU A 813 6.64 -22.01 35.37
C GLU A 813 5.92 -20.67 35.11
N GLU A 814 5.56 -20.34 33.86
CA GLU A 814 4.89 -19.07 33.54
C GLU A 814 3.37 -19.24 33.35
N LYS A 815 2.59 -18.63 34.25
CA LYS A 815 1.12 -18.73 34.30
C LYS A 815 0.37 -18.11 33.10
N SER A 816 1.04 -17.47 32.13
CA SER A 816 0.35 -16.95 30.95
C SER A 816 1.32 -16.71 29.78
N PRO A 817 1.24 -17.45 28.66
CA PRO A 817 2.01 -17.18 27.44
C PRO A 817 1.48 -15.93 26.71
N ALA A 818 2.32 -15.26 25.90
CA ALA A 818 1.89 -14.12 25.08
C ALA A 818 0.90 -14.53 23.99
N LEU A 819 0.97 -15.78 23.53
CA LEU A 819 0.09 -16.36 22.54
C LEU A 819 -0.68 -17.51 23.16
N LEU A 820 -2.01 -17.46 23.04
CA LEU A 820 -2.90 -18.49 23.55
C LEU A 820 -3.75 -19.03 22.40
N LYS A 821 -3.61 -20.32 22.09
CA LYS A 821 -4.47 -20.97 21.10
C LYS A 821 -5.88 -21.06 21.64
N LEU A 822 -6.83 -20.42 20.97
CA LEU A 822 -8.25 -20.47 21.34
C LEU A 822 -8.92 -21.70 20.73
N THR A 823 -8.73 -21.90 19.43
CA THR A 823 -9.36 -23.01 18.69
C THR A 823 -8.59 -23.31 17.41
N SER A 824 -8.92 -24.42 16.77
CA SER A 824 -8.47 -24.77 15.43
C SER A 824 -9.68 -25.00 14.52
N LEU A 825 -9.50 -24.78 13.22
CA LEU A 825 -10.53 -24.99 12.21
C LEU A 825 -11.15 -26.41 12.28
N PRO A 826 -10.36 -27.50 12.45
CA PRO A 826 -10.93 -28.84 12.67
C PRO A 826 -11.78 -28.97 13.92
N ASP A 827 -11.42 -28.27 15.01
CA ASP A 827 -12.17 -28.32 16.26
C ASP A 827 -13.48 -27.54 16.15
N LEU A 828 -13.48 -26.40 15.44
CA LEU A 828 -14.70 -25.64 15.11
C LEU A 828 -15.68 -26.49 14.30
N TYR A 829 -15.22 -27.23 13.29
CA TYR A 829 -16.09 -28.12 12.51
C TYR A 829 -16.77 -29.19 13.35
N LYS A 830 -16.06 -29.80 14.31
CA LYS A 830 -16.66 -30.78 15.23
C LYS A 830 -17.72 -30.17 16.14
N VAL A 831 -17.64 -28.88 16.43
CA VAL A 831 -18.68 -28.16 17.18
C VAL A 831 -19.87 -27.83 16.27
N PHE A 832 -19.63 -27.36 15.04
CA PHE A 832 -20.69 -27.10 14.06
C PHE A 832 -21.39 -28.35 13.53
N GLU A 833 -20.78 -29.54 13.57
CA GLU A 833 -21.47 -30.81 13.30
C GLU A 833 -22.34 -31.28 14.48
N ARG A 834 -22.10 -30.75 15.69
CA ARG A 834 -22.83 -31.12 16.91
C ARG A 834 -23.97 -30.15 17.26
N CYS A 835 -23.90 -28.92 16.75
CA CYS A 835 -24.98 -27.93 16.80
C CYS A 835 -25.84 -28.05 15.55
#